data_AF-A0A2N1MYK1-F1
#
_entry.id   AF-A0A2N1MYK1-F1
#
_cell.length_a   1.000
_cell.length_b   1.000
_cell.length_c   1.000
_cell.angle_alpha   90.00
_cell.angle_beta   90.00
_cell.angle_gamma   90.00
#
_symmetry.space_group_name_H-M   'P 1'
#
loop_
_entity.id
_entity.type
_entity.pdbx_description
1 polymer ?
#
loop_
_entity_poly.entity_id
_entity_poly.type
_entity_poly.pdbx_seq_one_letter_code
_entity_poly.pdbx_strand_id
1 'polypeptide(L)'
;MDDYNLLPKLFQNLLEILNDEEYYDVTIEVGNDPYIKIFRAHMVILHYRSTYLRRMLSTNKKNNDGTLVHIKLPNILPEIFQIILRYIYSGRISLEEYDTSDIIKILIAGSELGLQELITYIQSFLIKTKANWMEQNFNLIYQTCFENDSFLELQNFCTNLTSEEPDKIFKSLNFASIPEKLLITIIQSDNLQMEEIQVWNHVLKWGLAQNPELSSDPANFSKEDFNTLKNSLHNCIPFIRFYNLTSDEFSKEILPYKKVLPKELYKDLLKYFLDSNNQSIKQSKPRMAKKNNIDSRIITTQHAELISKWIDRLKITDEIETAYKFQLLFRGSRDGFTAKKFHEICDYQSNTITIVKVKDSTEILGGYNPIEWNSDCCYRATKDSFIFSFRNRDDIESYILSRVKDEQRAIFNSSGFGPSFDYGLILINDSGLCGKNYYENQIRETEDGFYVEEYEHMKNNKLLPQNLLMIEYYDITIEIGNDPYVKFFRAHMVILHYSSTKLQKILTTNKRKNDGTLVHIKLPNISPEVRLAQNPELPSDPANFSKEDFDNLRNNLQNCIPHIRFYNLSSNEFSNEVLPYNKILPEELYEELLEYFLYSNNQSIKQSKPRMATKKNNIVSKIITTQHAELNINPEMDR
;
A
#
# COMPACT_ATOMS: atom_id res chain seq x y z
N MET A 1 24.32 1.06 -52.20
CA MET A 1 23.14 0.71 -51.37
C MET A 1 21.96 0.25 -52.26
N ASP A 2 22.23 -0.30 -53.46
CA ASP A 2 21.20 -0.58 -54.47
C ASP A 2 20.66 -2.02 -54.47
N ASP A 3 21.29 -2.95 -53.73
CA ASP A 3 20.92 -4.37 -53.72
C ASP A 3 19.56 -4.67 -53.08
N TYR A 4 19.01 -3.74 -52.27
CA TYR A 4 17.71 -3.92 -51.62
C TYR A 4 16.50 -3.68 -52.55
N ASN A 5 16.70 -3.07 -53.72
CA ASN A 5 15.58 -2.73 -54.62
C ASN A 5 14.98 -3.94 -55.35
N LEU A 6 15.74 -5.04 -55.50
CA LEU A 6 15.29 -6.25 -56.18
C LEU A 6 14.61 -7.26 -55.25
N LEU A 7 14.89 -7.21 -53.94
CA LEU A 7 14.33 -8.11 -52.94
C LEU A 7 12.79 -8.06 -52.84
N PRO A 8 12.10 -6.90 -52.91
CA PRO A 8 10.65 -6.85 -52.88
C PRO A 8 9.99 -7.70 -53.97
N LYS A 9 10.52 -7.68 -55.20
CA LYS A 9 9.96 -8.47 -56.30
C LYS A 9 10.19 -9.97 -56.09
N LEU A 10 11.37 -10.36 -55.61
CA LEU A 10 11.66 -11.75 -55.25
C LEU A 10 10.70 -12.29 -54.18
N PHE A 11 10.50 -11.55 -53.09
CA PHE A 11 9.58 -11.98 -52.02
C PHE A 11 8.13 -12.07 -52.50
N GLN A 12 7.71 -11.16 -53.39
CA GLN A 12 6.39 -11.22 -54.01
C GLN A 12 6.24 -12.45 -54.90
N ASN A 13 7.26 -12.80 -55.69
CA ASN A 13 7.22 -14.01 -56.52
C ASN A 13 7.19 -15.29 -55.67
N LEU A 14 7.88 -15.35 -54.52
CA LEU A 14 7.76 -16.48 -53.59
C LEU A 14 6.35 -16.58 -52.98
N LEU A 15 5.70 -15.46 -52.69
CA LEU A 15 4.29 -15.46 -52.24
C LEU A 15 3.32 -15.87 -53.34
N GLU A 16 3.58 -15.54 -54.60
CA GLU A 16 2.78 -15.99 -55.75
C GLU A 16 2.81 -17.52 -55.85
N ILE A 17 4.00 -18.13 -55.73
CA ILE A 17 4.19 -19.59 -55.70
C ILE A 17 3.41 -20.27 -54.56
N LEU A 18 3.25 -19.62 -53.41
CA LEU A 18 2.44 -20.18 -52.31
C LEU A 18 0.95 -20.28 -52.67
N ASN A 19 0.45 -19.48 -53.61
CA ASN A 19 -0.98 -19.37 -53.94
C ASN A 19 -1.40 -20.06 -55.25
N ASP A 20 -0.46 -20.46 -56.12
CA ASP A 20 -0.79 -20.96 -57.45
C ASP A 20 -1.28 -22.42 -57.49
N GLU A 21 -1.24 -23.13 -56.34
CA GLU A 21 -1.55 -24.57 -56.21
C GLU A 21 -0.69 -25.49 -57.10
N GLU A 22 0.37 -24.97 -57.73
CA GLU A 22 1.29 -25.71 -58.60
C GLU A 22 2.56 -26.11 -57.82
N TYR A 23 3.23 -27.17 -58.26
CA TYR A 23 4.55 -27.63 -57.77
C TYR A 23 4.72 -27.91 -56.26
N TYR A 24 3.65 -27.87 -55.46
CA TYR A 24 3.70 -28.25 -54.05
C TYR A 24 4.09 -29.73 -53.89
N ASP A 25 4.98 -30.00 -52.94
CA ASP A 25 5.53 -31.34 -52.67
C ASP A 25 5.29 -31.77 -51.21
N VAL A 26 4.56 -30.97 -50.43
CA VAL A 26 4.13 -31.27 -49.06
C VAL A 26 2.74 -30.70 -48.76
N THR A 27 1.97 -31.46 -47.98
CA THR A 27 0.71 -31.01 -47.35
C THR A 27 0.87 -30.90 -45.85
N ILE A 28 0.29 -29.85 -45.25
CA ILE A 28 0.35 -29.58 -43.82
C ILE A 28 -1.08 -29.45 -43.30
N GLU A 29 -1.50 -30.40 -42.48
CA GLU A 29 -2.74 -30.36 -41.73
C GLU A 29 -2.52 -29.57 -40.45
N VAL A 30 -3.28 -28.49 -40.28
CA VAL A 30 -3.11 -27.54 -39.17
C VAL A 30 -4.42 -27.38 -38.42
N GLY A 31 -4.31 -27.25 -37.10
CA GLY A 31 -5.45 -27.15 -36.20
C GLY A 31 -5.90 -28.52 -35.70
N ASN A 32 -6.93 -28.50 -34.86
CA ASN A 32 -7.51 -29.69 -34.26
C ASN A 32 -9.02 -29.70 -34.50
N ASP A 33 -9.64 -30.89 -34.46
CA ASP A 33 -11.06 -31.07 -34.75
C ASP A 33 -11.93 -30.15 -33.86
N PRO A 34 -12.94 -29.43 -34.41
CA PRO A 34 -13.43 -29.46 -35.80
C PRO A 34 -12.77 -28.44 -36.75
N TYR A 35 -11.78 -27.66 -36.30
CA TYR A 35 -11.19 -26.53 -37.02
C TYR A 35 -9.83 -26.90 -37.66
N ILE A 36 -9.89 -27.80 -38.64
CA ILE A 36 -8.71 -28.27 -39.38
C ILE A 36 -8.66 -27.61 -40.77
N LYS A 37 -7.47 -27.18 -41.19
CA LYS A 37 -7.20 -26.70 -42.55
C LYS A 37 -5.96 -27.35 -43.12
N ILE A 38 -6.03 -27.72 -44.39
CA ILE A 38 -4.89 -28.30 -45.13
C ILE A 38 -4.22 -27.19 -45.94
N PHE A 39 -2.91 -27.05 -45.77
CA PHE A 39 -2.06 -26.14 -46.51
C PHE A 39 -1.18 -26.91 -47.48
N ARG A 40 -1.00 -26.38 -48.69
CA ARG A 40 -0.04 -26.86 -49.68
C ARG A 40 1.21 -25.98 -49.64
N ALA A 41 2.39 -26.58 -49.66
CA ALA A 41 3.64 -25.86 -49.53
C ALA A 41 4.82 -26.58 -50.20
N HIS A 42 6.01 -25.97 -50.11
CA HIS A 42 7.24 -26.40 -50.76
C HIS A 42 8.29 -26.81 -49.72
N MET A 43 8.69 -28.08 -49.73
CA MET A 43 9.65 -28.69 -48.80
C MET A 43 10.95 -27.89 -48.74
N VAL A 44 11.47 -27.46 -49.90
CA VAL A 44 12.74 -26.73 -49.98
C VAL A 44 12.69 -25.43 -49.16
N ILE A 45 11.60 -24.67 -49.22
CA ILE A 45 11.46 -23.41 -48.49
C ILE A 45 11.31 -23.68 -46.99
N LEU A 46 10.41 -24.60 -46.62
CA LEU A 46 10.17 -24.97 -45.22
C LEU A 46 11.44 -25.51 -44.54
N HIS A 47 12.21 -26.34 -45.25
CA HIS A 47 13.43 -26.97 -44.77
C HIS A 47 14.50 -25.94 -44.38
N TYR A 48 14.65 -24.85 -45.14
CA TYR A 48 15.67 -23.84 -44.85
C TYR A 48 15.20 -22.74 -43.91
N ARG A 49 13.88 -22.51 -43.81
CA ARG A 49 13.32 -21.42 -43.00
C ARG A 49 12.90 -21.84 -41.60
N SER A 50 12.56 -23.12 -41.38
CA SER A 50 12.12 -23.63 -40.07
C SER A 50 12.99 -24.81 -39.64
N THR A 51 13.63 -24.67 -38.47
CA THR A 51 14.45 -25.73 -37.91
C THR A 51 13.62 -26.95 -37.47
N TYR A 52 12.39 -26.72 -37.03
CA TYR A 52 11.43 -27.77 -36.70
C TYR A 52 10.96 -28.54 -37.95
N LEU A 53 10.47 -27.83 -38.96
CA LEU A 53 9.99 -28.45 -40.20
C LEU A 53 11.13 -29.16 -40.93
N ARG A 54 12.36 -28.63 -40.87
CA ARG A 54 13.56 -29.33 -41.36
C ARG A 54 13.72 -30.72 -40.74
N ARG A 55 13.56 -30.84 -39.41
CA ARG A 55 13.68 -32.13 -38.70
C ARG A 55 12.54 -33.07 -39.14
N MET A 56 11.30 -32.58 -39.16
CA MET A 56 10.12 -33.34 -39.58
C MET A 56 10.21 -33.85 -41.03
N LEU A 57 10.69 -33.02 -41.96
CA LEU A 57 10.86 -33.39 -43.35
C LEU A 57 12.02 -34.38 -43.54
N SER A 58 13.04 -34.34 -42.69
CA SER A 58 14.20 -35.25 -42.75
C SER A 58 13.86 -36.66 -42.26
N THR A 59 12.91 -36.80 -41.34
CA THR A 59 12.40 -38.10 -40.87
C THR A 59 11.42 -38.74 -41.85
N ASN A 60 10.68 -37.92 -42.61
CA ASN A 60 9.70 -38.35 -43.61
C ASN A 60 10.28 -38.33 -45.03
N LYS A 61 11.42 -39.02 -45.25
CA LYS A 61 11.98 -39.14 -46.61
C LYS A 61 10.97 -39.80 -47.55
N LYS A 62 10.89 -39.30 -48.78
CA LYS A 62 10.02 -39.83 -49.86
C LYS A 62 10.07 -41.36 -49.87
N ASN A 63 8.93 -41.99 -49.60
CA ASN A 63 8.71 -43.34 -50.10
C ASN A 63 8.63 -43.22 -51.63
N ASN A 64 9.24 -44.15 -52.36
CA ASN A 64 9.24 -44.14 -53.84
C ASN A 64 7.84 -44.41 -54.45
N ASP A 65 6.77 -44.33 -53.66
CA ASP A 65 5.38 -44.65 -54.03
C ASP A 65 4.59 -43.45 -54.60
N GLY A 66 5.20 -42.26 -54.65
CA GLY A 66 4.56 -41.05 -55.17
C GLY A 66 3.62 -40.34 -54.18
N THR A 67 3.54 -40.80 -52.93
CA THR A 67 2.74 -40.15 -51.89
C THR A 67 3.40 -38.85 -51.43
N LEU A 68 2.64 -37.75 -51.43
CA LEU A 68 3.08 -36.46 -50.91
C LEU A 68 3.42 -36.56 -49.42
N VAL A 69 4.45 -35.83 -48.98
CA VAL A 69 4.77 -35.74 -47.55
C VAL A 69 3.62 -35.04 -46.83
N HIS A 70 3.21 -35.57 -45.69
CA HIS A 70 2.12 -35.05 -44.87
C HIS A 70 2.61 -34.72 -43.46
N ILE A 71 2.39 -33.48 -43.02
CA ILE A 71 2.77 -32.99 -41.69
C ILE A 71 1.50 -32.60 -40.93
N LYS A 72 1.45 -32.89 -39.64
CA LYS A 72 0.37 -32.45 -38.74
C LYS A 72 0.89 -31.45 -37.72
N LEU A 73 0.18 -30.33 -37.55
CA LEU A 73 0.46 -29.26 -36.59
C LEU A 73 -0.81 -28.95 -35.78
N PRO A 74 -1.20 -29.81 -34.82
CA PRO A 74 -2.49 -29.70 -34.13
C PRO A 74 -2.57 -28.53 -33.15
N ASN A 75 -1.43 -28.01 -32.68
CA ASN A 75 -1.37 -26.96 -31.64
C ASN A 75 -1.41 -25.53 -32.21
N ILE A 76 -1.39 -25.39 -33.54
CA ILE A 76 -1.37 -24.09 -34.21
C ILE A 76 -2.73 -23.86 -34.87
N LEU A 77 -3.31 -22.67 -34.66
CA LEU A 77 -4.54 -22.29 -35.35
C LEU A 77 -4.29 -22.07 -36.85
N PRO A 78 -5.19 -22.51 -37.74
CA PRO A 78 -5.07 -22.32 -39.19
C PRO A 78 -4.77 -20.89 -39.62
N GLU A 79 -5.44 -19.91 -39.03
CA GLU A 79 -5.30 -18.49 -39.36
C GLU A 79 -3.92 -17.96 -38.99
N ILE A 80 -3.40 -18.38 -37.83
CA ILE A 80 -2.06 -18.03 -37.34
C ILE A 80 -0.99 -18.70 -38.20
N PHE A 81 -1.19 -19.98 -38.54
CA PHE A 81 -0.25 -20.66 -39.42
C PHE A 81 -0.22 -20.04 -40.81
N GLN A 82 -1.35 -19.55 -41.35
CA GLN A 82 -1.37 -18.85 -42.63
C GLN A 82 -0.49 -17.60 -42.62
N ILE A 83 -0.48 -16.84 -41.52
CA ILE A 83 0.40 -15.68 -41.33
C ILE A 83 1.86 -16.13 -41.29
N ILE A 84 2.19 -17.14 -40.49
CA ILE A 84 3.54 -17.67 -40.36
C ILE A 84 4.06 -18.26 -41.68
N LEU A 85 3.21 -18.96 -42.42
CA LEU A 85 3.56 -19.54 -43.71
C LEU A 85 3.92 -18.44 -44.71
N ARG A 86 3.14 -17.35 -44.76
CA ARG A 86 3.49 -16.17 -45.58
C ARG A 86 4.81 -15.55 -45.14
N TYR A 87 5.08 -15.45 -43.83
CA TYR A 87 6.37 -14.98 -43.32
C TYR A 87 7.53 -15.92 -43.72
N ILE A 88 7.33 -17.24 -43.67
CA ILE A 88 8.35 -18.22 -44.07
C ILE A 88 8.79 -17.98 -45.51
N TYR A 89 7.85 -17.68 -46.42
CA TYR A 89 8.13 -17.43 -47.84
C TYR A 89 8.69 -16.03 -48.12
N SER A 90 8.16 -15.01 -47.46
CA SER A 90 8.47 -13.61 -47.79
C SER A 90 9.51 -12.95 -46.90
N GLY A 91 9.78 -13.50 -45.71
CA GLY A 91 10.56 -12.85 -44.66
C GLY A 91 9.92 -11.58 -44.09
N ARG A 92 8.65 -11.29 -44.41
CA ARG A 92 7.94 -10.07 -44.03
C ARG A 92 6.73 -10.38 -43.17
N ILE A 93 6.51 -9.53 -42.15
CA ILE A 93 5.33 -9.56 -41.30
C ILE A 93 5.01 -8.15 -40.82
N SER A 94 3.75 -7.75 -40.96
CA SER A 94 3.25 -6.43 -40.54
C SER A 94 2.47 -6.60 -39.24
N LEU A 95 3.17 -6.52 -38.10
CA LEU A 95 2.57 -6.79 -36.79
C LEU A 95 1.49 -5.79 -36.38
N GLU A 96 1.51 -4.58 -36.96
CA GLU A 96 0.52 -3.52 -36.70
C GLU A 96 -0.88 -3.87 -37.24
N GLU A 97 -0.97 -4.81 -38.18
CA GLU A 97 -2.23 -5.26 -38.78
C GLU A 97 -2.97 -6.30 -37.92
N TYR A 98 -2.35 -6.77 -36.83
CA TYR A 98 -2.89 -7.84 -35.99
C TYR A 98 -3.17 -7.35 -34.57
N ASP A 99 -4.21 -7.94 -33.97
CA ASP A 99 -4.49 -7.76 -32.54
C ASP A 99 -3.35 -8.34 -31.70
N THR A 100 -3.04 -7.70 -30.57
CA THR A 100 -1.93 -8.13 -29.70
C THR A 100 -2.07 -9.58 -29.25
N SER A 101 -3.29 -10.07 -29.04
CA SER A 101 -3.55 -11.48 -28.72
C SER A 101 -3.11 -12.42 -29.84
N ASP A 102 -3.30 -12.02 -31.10
CA ASP A 102 -2.87 -12.83 -32.25
C ASP A 102 -1.36 -12.73 -32.45
N ILE A 103 -0.74 -11.57 -32.16
CA ILE A 103 0.72 -11.44 -32.12
C ILE A 103 1.34 -12.42 -31.12
N ILE A 104 0.73 -12.60 -29.94
CA ILE A 104 1.18 -13.59 -28.95
C ILE A 104 1.03 -15.02 -29.49
N LYS A 105 -0.07 -15.35 -30.18
CA LYS A 105 -0.24 -16.66 -30.83
C LYS A 105 0.79 -16.90 -31.95
N ILE A 106 1.11 -15.86 -32.73
CA ILE A 106 2.17 -15.91 -33.75
C ILE A 106 3.52 -16.16 -33.09
N LEU A 107 3.82 -15.52 -31.96
CA LEU A 107 5.03 -15.75 -31.18
C LEU A 107 5.14 -17.21 -30.71
N ILE A 108 4.08 -17.76 -30.13
CA ILE A 108 4.01 -19.16 -29.65
C ILE A 108 4.25 -20.13 -30.81
N ALA A 109 3.50 -20.00 -31.91
CA ALA A 109 3.65 -20.85 -33.07
C ALA A 109 5.00 -20.67 -33.76
N GLY A 110 5.57 -19.45 -33.74
CA GLY A 110 6.93 -19.19 -34.20
C GLY A 110 7.98 -19.96 -33.40
N SER A 111 7.79 -20.10 -32.08
CA SER A 111 8.64 -20.94 -31.25
C SER A 111 8.47 -22.43 -31.53
N GLU A 112 7.24 -22.92 -31.68
CA GLU A 112 6.98 -24.33 -32.02
C GLU A 112 7.65 -24.71 -33.35
N LEU A 113 7.64 -23.78 -34.32
CA LEU A 113 8.27 -23.94 -35.63
C LEU A 113 9.77 -23.59 -35.64
N GLY A 114 10.34 -23.19 -34.50
CA GLY A 114 11.78 -22.88 -34.36
C GLY A 114 12.25 -21.71 -35.24
N LEU A 115 11.45 -20.65 -35.33
CA LEU A 115 11.68 -19.43 -36.12
C LEU A 115 12.32 -18.32 -35.27
N GLN A 116 13.59 -18.49 -34.87
CA GLN A 116 14.26 -17.61 -33.90
C GLN A 116 14.29 -16.12 -34.31
N GLU A 117 14.53 -15.81 -35.58
CA GLU A 117 14.51 -14.43 -36.11
C GLU A 117 13.15 -13.74 -35.86
N LEU A 118 12.04 -14.48 -36.08
CA LEU A 118 10.69 -13.98 -35.87
C LEU A 118 10.40 -13.77 -34.38
N ILE A 119 10.85 -14.70 -33.54
CA ILE A 119 10.66 -14.65 -32.08
C ILE A 119 11.34 -13.41 -31.50
N THR A 120 12.60 -13.16 -31.86
CA THR A 120 13.33 -11.95 -31.43
C THR A 120 12.62 -10.67 -31.89
N TYR A 121 12.20 -10.62 -33.16
CA TYR A 121 11.50 -9.45 -33.69
C TYR A 121 10.18 -9.16 -32.97
N ILE A 122 9.35 -10.18 -32.73
CA ILE A 122 8.06 -10.01 -32.06
C ILE A 122 8.22 -9.60 -30.60
N GLN A 123 9.15 -10.20 -29.84
CA GLN A 123 9.38 -9.81 -28.44
C GLN A 123 9.78 -8.32 -28.34
N SER A 124 10.75 -7.91 -29.15
CA SER A 124 11.17 -6.51 -29.23
C SER A 124 10.04 -5.57 -29.64
N PHE A 125 9.17 -5.97 -30.58
CA PHE A 125 7.99 -5.19 -30.98
C PHE A 125 7.00 -5.03 -29.82
N LEU A 126 6.67 -6.13 -29.13
CA LEU A 126 5.72 -6.14 -28.01
C LEU A 126 6.20 -5.23 -26.87
N ILE A 127 7.47 -5.33 -26.48
CA ILE A 127 8.06 -4.51 -25.42
C ILE A 127 8.06 -3.03 -25.80
N LYS A 128 8.43 -2.68 -27.04
CA LYS A 128 8.53 -1.27 -27.45
C LYS A 128 7.17 -0.60 -27.68
N THR A 129 6.20 -1.34 -28.20
CA THR A 129 4.94 -0.74 -28.72
C THR A 129 3.69 -1.15 -27.95
N LYS A 130 3.71 -2.28 -27.23
CA LYS A 130 2.55 -2.87 -26.55
C LYS A 130 2.75 -3.05 -25.04
N ALA A 131 3.75 -2.41 -24.42
CA ALA A 131 4.05 -2.52 -22.99
C ALA A 131 2.81 -2.35 -22.09
N ASN A 132 2.03 -1.27 -22.27
CA ASN A 132 0.82 -1.02 -21.48
C ASN A 132 -0.22 -2.15 -21.61
N TRP A 133 -0.37 -2.71 -22.81
CA TRP A 133 -1.27 -3.84 -23.03
C TRP A 133 -0.76 -5.10 -22.32
N MET A 134 0.55 -5.33 -22.33
CA MET A 134 1.19 -6.45 -21.61
C MET A 134 1.04 -6.30 -20.10
N GLU A 135 1.18 -5.09 -19.54
CA GLU A 135 0.93 -4.82 -18.11
C GLU A 135 -0.53 -5.15 -17.74
N GLN A 136 -1.51 -4.74 -18.57
CA GLN A 136 -2.92 -5.04 -18.33
C GLN A 136 -3.24 -6.55 -18.45
N ASN A 137 -2.53 -7.26 -19.31
CA ASN A 137 -2.67 -8.70 -19.58
C ASN A 137 -1.53 -9.52 -18.98
N PHE A 138 -0.97 -9.06 -17.85
CA PHE A 138 0.26 -9.60 -17.29
C PHE A 138 0.24 -11.12 -17.12
N ASN A 139 -0.86 -11.68 -16.59
CA ASN A 139 -0.96 -13.13 -16.38
C ASN A 139 -0.78 -13.95 -17.67
N LEU A 140 -1.38 -13.49 -18.78
CA LEU A 140 -1.24 -14.15 -20.08
C LEU A 140 0.22 -14.15 -20.55
N ILE A 141 0.89 -13.00 -20.44
CA ILE A 141 2.29 -12.86 -20.86
C ILE A 141 3.21 -13.69 -19.96
N TYR A 142 3.00 -13.63 -18.64
CA TYR A 142 3.76 -14.38 -17.65
C TYR A 142 3.66 -15.89 -17.91
N GLN A 143 2.46 -16.43 -18.06
CA GLN A 143 2.28 -17.86 -18.38
C GLN A 143 2.95 -18.22 -19.71
N THR A 144 2.72 -17.41 -20.75
CA THR A 144 3.30 -17.65 -22.09
C THR A 144 4.83 -17.67 -22.06
N CYS A 145 5.46 -16.72 -21.35
CA CYS A 145 6.93 -16.60 -21.37
C CYS A 145 7.63 -17.62 -20.46
N PHE A 146 7.04 -18.02 -19.34
CA PHE A 146 7.67 -19.01 -18.45
C PHE A 146 7.35 -20.47 -18.80
N GLU A 147 6.40 -20.73 -19.69
CA GLU A 147 6.21 -22.04 -20.31
C GLU A 147 7.20 -22.33 -21.45
N ASN A 148 7.91 -21.30 -21.95
CA ASN A 148 8.79 -21.41 -23.09
C ASN A 148 10.11 -20.64 -22.91
N ASP A 149 11.20 -21.38 -22.78
CA ASP A 149 12.55 -20.84 -22.58
C ASP A 149 13.09 -19.96 -23.73
N SER A 150 12.42 -19.95 -24.88
CA SER A 150 12.81 -19.12 -26.03
C SER A 150 12.43 -17.64 -25.86
N PHE A 151 11.60 -17.29 -24.87
CA PHE A 151 11.03 -15.94 -24.70
C PHE A 151 11.78 -15.09 -23.66
N LEU A 152 13.11 -15.09 -23.71
CA LEU A 152 13.98 -14.44 -22.73
C LEU A 152 13.71 -12.93 -22.54
N GLU A 153 13.42 -12.18 -23.60
CA GLU A 153 13.16 -10.74 -23.50
C GLU A 153 11.85 -10.47 -22.73
N LEU A 154 10.81 -11.26 -22.99
CA LEU A 154 9.54 -11.17 -22.26
C LEU A 154 9.64 -11.72 -20.82
N GLN A 155 10.45 -12.75 -20.59
CA GLN A 155 10.75 -13.21 -19.23
C GLN A 155 11.41 -12.09 -18.42
N ASN A 156 12.42 -11.42 -18.99
CA ASN A 156 13.07 -10.27 -18.34
C ASN A 156 12.09 -9.12 -18.07
N PHE A 157 11.21 -8.81 -19.02
CA PHE A 157 10.15 -7.82 -18.81
C PHE A 157 9.25 -8.20 -17.62
N CYS A 158 8.77 -9.45 -17.56
CA CYS A 158 7.92 -9.92 -16.47
C CYS A 158 8.64 -9.94 -15.11
N THR A 159 9.90 -10.38 -15.09
CA THR A 159 10.73 -10.39 -13.87
C THR A 159 10.95 -8.98 -13.35
N ASN A 160 11.32 -8.03 -14.22
CA ASN A 160 11.51 -6.63 -13.86
C ASN A 160 10.23 -6.01 -13.30
N LEU A 161 9.08 -6.26 -13.93
CA LEU A 161 7.80 -5.76 -13.43
C LEU A 161 7.47 -6.34 -12.05
N THR A 162 7.74 -7.63 -11.83
CA THR A 162 7.50 -8.31 -10.55
C THR A 162 8.42 -7.78 -9.44
N SER A 163 9.68 -7.47 -9.76
CA SER A 163 10.64 -6.99 -8.78
C SER A 163 10.52 -5.50 -8.50
N GLU A 164 10.32 -4.67 -9.51
CA GLU A 164 10.43 -3.20 -9.42
C GLU A 164 9.10 -2.48 -9.24
N GLU A 165 8.03 -2.97 -9.87
CA GLU A 165 6.69 -2.35 -9.84
C GLU A 165 5.56 -3.38 -9.62
N PRO A 166 5.65 -4.24 -8.57
CA PRO A 166 4.66 -5.29 -8.33
C PRO A 166 3.22 -4.77 -8.10
N ASP A 167 3.05 -3.49 -7.75
CA ASP A 167 1.73 -2.86 -7.58
C ASP A 167 0.93 -2.78 -8.89
N LYS A 168 1.62 -2.72 -10.05
CA LYS A 168 0.98 -2.73 -11.36
C LYS A 168 0.26 -4.06 -11.64
N ILE A 169 0.80 -5.16 -11.14
CA ILE A 169 0.24 -6.51 -11.38
C ILE A 169 -1.14 -6.67 -10.74
N PHE A 170 -1.35 -6.08 -9.56
CA PHE A 170 -2.66 -6.07 -8.89
C PHE A 170 -3.75 -5.34 -9.69
N LYS A 171 -3.37 -4.43 -10.60
CA LYS A 171 -4.28 -3.66 -11.47
C LYS A 171 -4.59 -4.39 -12.79
N SER A 172 -3.97 -5.55 -13.04
CA SER A 172 -4.20 -6.33 -14.26
C SER A 172 -5.60 -6.95 -14.29
N LEU A 173 -6.15 -7.13 -15.49
CA LEU A 173 -7.53 -7.59 -15.70
C LEU A 173 -7.81 -8.96 -15.06
N ASN A 174 -6.84 -9.86 -15.15
CA ASN A 174 -6.94 -11.25 -14.69
C ASN A 174 -6.02 -11.54 -13.51
N PHE A 175 -5.77 -10.55 -12.64
CA PHE A 175 -4.96 -10.72 -11.43
C PHE A 175 -5.41 -11.93 -10.60
N ALA A 176 -6.73 -12.15 -10.48
CA ALA A 176 -7.26 -13.24 -9.67
C ALA A 176 -6.92 -14.64 -10.21
N SER A 177 -6.39 -14.75 -11.43
CA SER A 177 -5.99 -16.00 -12.08
C SER A 177 -4.48 -16.24 -12.07
N ILE A 178 -3.68 -15.39 -11.40
CA ILE A 178 -2.24 -15.60 -11.32
C ILE A 178 -1.90 -16.85 -10.51
N PRO A 179 -0.79 -17.55 -10.84
CA PRO A 179 -0.30 -18.66 -10.02
C PRO A 179 -0.01 -18.23 -8.57
N GLU A 180 -0.30 -19.11 -7.60
CA GLU A 180 -0.05 -18.85 -6.16
C GLU A 180 1.40 -18.45 -5.88
N LYS A 181 2.37 -19.12 -6.52
CA LYS A 181 3.80 -18.80 -6.37
C LYS A 181 4.12 -17.36 -6.78
N LEU A 182 3.49 -16.86 -7.84
CA LEU A 182 3.66 -15.49 -8.29
C LEU A 182 2.99 -14.52 -7.30
N LEU A 183 1.79 -14.82 -6.83
CA LEU A 183 1.13 -14.03 -5.79
C LEU A 183 2.03 -13.90 -4.55
N ILE A 184 2.57 -15.02 -4.06
CA ILE A 184 3.50 -15.06 -2.93
C ILE A 184 4.73 -14.17 -3.19
N THR A 185 5.33 -14.26 -4.38
CA THR A 185 6.49 -13.44 -4.75
C THR A 185 6.17 -11.94 -4.68
N ILE A 186 5.00 -11.56 -5.20
CA ILE A 186 4.54 -10.16 -5.23
C ILE A 186 4.25 -9.65 -3.81
N ILE A 187 3.53 -10.43 -2.98
CA ILE A 187 3.25 -10.05 -1.58
C ILE A 187 4.44 -10.23 -0.66
N GLN A 188 5.54 -10.86 -1.06
CA GLN A 188 6.78 -10.85 -0.26
C GLN A 188 7.60 -9.57 -0.50
N SER A 189 7.45 -8.96 -1.67
CA SER A 189 8.27 -7.84 -2.10
C SER A 189 8.17 -6.62 -1.18
N ASP A 190 9.32 -6.10 -0.76
CA ASP A 190 9.46 -4.80 -0.08
C ASP A 190 9.21 -3.62 -1.03
N ASN A 191 9.35 -3.83 -2.34
CA ASN A 191 9.10 -2.83 -3.37
C ASN A 191 7.61 -2.65 -3.67
N LEU A 192 6.72 -3.44 -3.05
CA LEU A 192 5.28 -3.33 -3.23
C LEU A 192 4.73 -2.03 -2.64
N GLN A 193 4.37 -1.10 -3.52
CA GLN A 193 3.87 0.24 -3.16
C GLN A 193 2.38 0.23 -2.84
N MET A 194 1.99 -0.41 -1.73
CA MET A 194 0.58 -0.64 -1.39
C MET A 194 0.39 -0.72 0.14
N GLU A 195 -0.70 -0.15 0.65
CA GLU A 195 -1.06 -0.28 2.07
C GLU A 195 -1.36 -1.74 2.40
N GLU A 196 -0.98 -2.21 3.59
CA GLU A 196 -1.11 -3.64 3.93
C GLU A 196 -2.56 -4.12 3.87
N ILE A 197 -3.52 -3.26 4.20
CA ILE A 197 -4.95 -3.60 4.07
C ILE A 197 -5.34 -3.89 2.63
N GLN A 198 -4.78 -3.16 1.67
CA GLN A 198 -5.05 -3.41 0.26
C GLN A 198 -4.40 -4.73 -0.17
N VAL A 199 -3.22 -5.08 0.34
CA VAL A 199 -2.59 -6.38 0.09
C VAL A 199 -3.50 -7.52 0.56
N TRP A 200 -4.02 -7.43 1.79
CA TRP A 200 -5.00 -8.38 2.32
C TRP A 200 -6.23 -8.51 1.41
N ASN A 201 -6.82 -7.38 1.00
CA ASN A 201 -8.01 -7.39 0.15
C ASN A 201 -7.77 -8.05 -1.21
N HIS A 202 -6.59 -7.87 -1.81
CA HIS A 202 -6.24 -8.55 -3.06
C HIS A 202 -6.00 -10.04 -2.86
N VAL A 203 -5.32 -10.45 -1.78
CA VAL A 203 -5.12 -11.86 -1.44
C VAL A 203 -6.45 -12.56 -1.19
N LEU A 204 -7.36 -11.91 -0.46
CA LEU A 204 -8.71 -12.40 -0.26
C LEU A 204 -9.48 -12.54 -1.58
N LYS A 205 -9.45 -11.51 -2.43
CA LYS A 205 -10.06 -11.54 -3.77
C LYS A 205 -9.51 -12.69 -4.62
N TRP A 206 -8.21 -12.93 -4.57
CA TRP A 206 -7.57 -14.06 -5.25
C TRP A 206 -8.08 -15.39 -4.69
N GLY A 207 -8.12 -15.56 -3.36
CA GLY A 207 -8.60 -16.79 -2.71
C GLY A 207 -10.07 -17.10 -3.00
N LEU A 208 -10.94 -16.08 -3.03
CA LEU A 208 -12.34 -16.25 -3.43
C LEU A 208 -12.48 -16.63 -4.91
N ALA A 209 -11.65 -16.08 -5.79
CA ALA A 209 -11.67 -16.44 -7.21
C ALA A 209 -11.21 -17.88 -7.48
N GLN A 210 -10.35 -18.45 -6.62
CA GLN A 210 -9.99 -19.87 -6.68
C GLN A 210 -11.15 -20.78 -6.25
N ASN A 211 -12.17 -20.24 -5.57
CA ASN A 211 -13.31 -20.99 -5.06
C ASN A 211 -14.63 -20.29 -5.43
N PRO A 212 -15.06 -20.35 -6.71
CA PRO A 212 -16.20 -19.56 -7.22
C PRO A 212 -17.55 -19.87 -6.56
N GLU A 213 -17.66 -21.01 -5.88
CA GLU A 213 -18.87 -21.41 -5.14
C GLU A 213 -19.04 -20.66 -3.81
N LEU A 214 -17.98 -20.02 -3.30
CA LEU A 214 -18.04 -19.25 -2.07
C LEU A 214 -18.79 -17.93 -2.26
N SER A 215 -19.56 -17.56 -1.25
CA SER A 215 -20.16 -16.23 -1.18
C SER A 215 -19.07 -15.14 -1.11
N SER A 216 -19.41 -13.92 -1.52
CA SER A 216 -18.56 -12.75 -1.29
C SER A 216 -18.66 -12.23 0.14
N ASP A 217 -19.77 -12.52 0.84
CA ASP A 217 -20.03 -12.06 2.20
C ASP A 217 -19.72 -13.18 3.22
N PRO A 218 -18.73 -12.97 4.13
CA PRO A 218 -18.33 -13.96 5.13
C PRO A 218 -19.44 -14.29 6.14
N ALA A 219 -20.46 -13.44 6.31
CA ALA A 219 -21.59 -13.74 7.18
C ALA A 219 -22.39 -14.97 6.70
N ASN A 220 -22.33 -15.28 5.40
CA ASN A 220 -23.01 -16.42 4.80
C ASN A 220 -22.16 -17.70 4.79
N PHE A 221 -20.95 -17.69 5.35
CA PHE A 221 -20.03 -18.82 5.26
C PHE A 221 -20.40 -19.90 6.27
N SER A 222 -20.53 -21.13 5.78
CA SER A 222 -20.50 -22.33 6.59
C SER A 222 -19.09 -22.59 7.14
N LYS A 223 -18.99 -23.55 8.07
CA LYS A 223 -17.67 -23.98 8.58
C LYS A 223 -16.76 -24.51 7.47
N GLU A 224 -17.36 -25.18 6.47
CA GLU A 224 -16.60 -25.76 5.36
C GLU A 224 -16.14 -24.70 4.36
N ASP A 225 -16.93 -23.65 4.16
CA ASP A 225 -16.55 -22.48 3.36
C ASP A 225 -15.31 -21.80 3.93
N PHE A 226 -15.27 -21.61 5.25
CA PHE A 226 -14.08 -21.10 5.93
C PHE A 226 -12.87 -22.03 5.81
N ASN A 227 -13.05 -23.35 5.87
CA ASN A 227 -11.97 -24.32 5.69
C ASN A 227 -11.42 -24.26 4.26
N THR A 228 -12.30 -24.15 3.27
CA THR A 228 -11.96 -24.06 1.85
C THR A 228 -11.08 -22.82 1.59
N LEU A 229 -11.56 -21.64 2.00
CA LEU A 229 -10.81 -20.39 1.86
C LEU A 229 -9.49 -20.42 2.65
N LYS A 230 -9.49 -21.00 3.85
CA LYS A 230 -8.29 -21.19 4.67
C LYS A 230 -7.22 -22.00 3.95
N ASN A 231 -7.60 -23.10 3.30
CA ASN A 231 -6.67 -23.94 2.59
C ASN A 231 -6.07 -23.19 1.38
N SER A 232 -6.86 -22.41 0.65
CA SER A 232 -6.37 -21.62 -0.47
C SER A 232 -5.43 -20.49 -0.04
N LEU A 233 -5.68 -19.85 1.10
CA LEU A 233 -4.87 -18.72 1.57
C LEU A 233 -3.70 -19.12 2.46
N HIS A 234 -3.58 -20.40 2.83
CA HIS A 234 -2.64 -20.89 3.83
C HIS A 234 -1.19 -20.41 3.60
N ASN A 235 -0.69 -20.51 2.37
CA ASN A 235 0.69 -20.13 2.06
C ASN A 235 0.87 -18.63 1.84
N CYS A 236 -0.21 -17.87 1.64
CA CYS A 236 -0.16 -16.42 1.48
C CYS A 236 -0.17 -15.69 2.83
N ILE A 237 -0.92 -16.20 3.82
CA ILE A 237 -1.10 -15.59 5.15
C ILE A 237 0.22 -15.21 5.84
N PRO A 238 1.29 -16.03 5.84
CA PRO A 238 2.55 -15.67 6.49
C PRO A 238 3.24 -14.43 5.94
N PHE A 239 2.90 -14.01 4.72
CA PHE A 239 3.52 -12.85 4.05
C PHE A 239 2.70 -11.57 4.18
N ILE A 240 1.55 -11.63 4.85
CA ILE A 240 0.75 -10.45 5.21
C ILE A 240 1.28 -9.87 6.52
N ARG A 241 1.64 -8.58 6.50
CA ARG A 241 2.19 -7.83 7.64
C ARG A 241 1.08 -7.32 8.54
N PHE A 242 0.24 -8.21 9.08
CA PHE A 242 -0.96 -7.85 9.85
C PHE A 242 -0.72 -6.82 10.97
N TYR A 243 0.46 -6.81 11.60
CA TYR A 243 0.81 -5.84 12.66
C TYR A 243 0.94 -4.39 12.17
N ASN A 244 0.99 -4.18 10.85
CA ASN A 244 1.03 -2.86 10.21
C ASN A 244 -0.38 -2.32 9.90
N LEU A 245 -1.43 -3.07 10.17
CA LEU A 245 -2.82 -2.59 10.05
C LEU A 245 -3.16 -1.67 11.22
N THR A 246 -4.17 -0.83 11.04
CA THR A 246 -4.83 -0.11 12.13
C THR A 246 -5.84 -1.01 12.84
N SER A 247 -6.22 -0.66 14.07
CA SER A 247 -7.30 -1.39 14.78
C SER A 247 -8.64 -1.32 14.04
N ASP A 248 -8.90 -0.24 13.30
CA ASP A 248 -10.13 -0.09 12.48
C ASP A 248 -10.14 -1.09 11.31
N GLU A 249 -9.03 -1.15 10.56
CA GLU A 249 -8.85 -2.09 9.45
C GLU A 249 -8.90 -3.54 9.94
N PHE A 250 -8.24 -3.85 11.06
CA PHE A 250 -8.31 -5.18 11.66
C PHE A 250 -9.75 -5.56 12.02
N SER A 251 -10.48 -4.67 12.69
CA SER A 251 -11.85 -4.95 13.13
C SER A 251 -12.82 -5.13 11.95
N LYS A 252 -12.70 -4.33 10.89
CA LYS A 252 -13.65 -4.33 9.77
C LYS A 252 -13.33 -5.38 8.72
N GLU A 253 -12.05 -5.57 8.42
CA GLU A 253 -11.63 -6.31 7.22
C GLU A 253 -10.99 -7.67 7.56
N ILE A 254 -10.41 -7.83 8.75
CA ILE A 254 -9.75 -9.09 9.16
C ILE A 254 -10.69 -9.93 10.04
N LEU A 255 -11.36 -9.30 11.01
CA LEU A 255 -12.22 -10.00 11.99
C LEU A 255 -13.32 -10.85 11.34
N PRO A 256 -14.01 -10.43 10.26
CA PRO A 256 -15.00 -11.28 9.58
C PRO A 256 -14.43 -12.60 9.08
N TYR A 257 -13.13 -12.62 8.77
CA TYR A 257 -12.39 -13.79 8.26
C TYR A 257 -11.53 -14.46 9.35
N LYS A 258 -11.77 -14.21 10.64
CA LYS A 258 -10.96 -14.76 11.76
C LYS A 258 -10.77 -16.28 11.73
N LYS A 259 -11.75 -17.03 11.18
CA LYS A 259 -11.71 -18.49 11.06
C LYS A 259 -10.73 -18.99 9.98
N VAL A 260 -10.35 -18.12 9.04
CA VAL A 260 -9.34 -18.38 8.00
C VAL A 260 -7.93 -18.37 8.60
N LEU A 261 -7.69 -17.51 9.59
CA LEU A 261 -6.37 -17.34 10.20
C LEU A 261 -5.97 -18.55 11.07
N PRO A 262 -4.67 -18.89 11.15
CA PRO A 262 -4.16 -19.79 12.18
C PRO A 262 -4.55 -19.32 13.57
N LYS A 263 -4.98 -20.25 14.44
CA LYS A 263 -5.53 -19.91 15.76
C LYS A 263 -4.58 -19.10 16.63
N GLU A 264 -3.30 -19.46 16.64
CA GLU A 264 -2.29 -18.76 17.43
C GLU A 264 -2.02 -17.35 16.87
N LEU A 265 -1.92 -17.21 15.54
CA LEU A 265 -1.81 -15.91 14.89
C LEU A 265 -2.99 -15.01 15.24
N TYR A 266 -4.22 -15.51 15.16
CA TYR A 266 -5.41 -14.73 15.50
C TYR A 266 -5.41 -14.23 16.94
N LYS A 267 -5.07 -15.10 17.92
CA LYS A 267 -4.97 -14.70 19.33
C LYS A 267 -3.92 -13.62 19.53
N ASP A 268 -2.76 -13.77 18.89
CA ASP A 268 -1.67 -12.81 18.98
C ASP A 268 -2.02 -11.45 18.39
N LEU A 269 -2.70 -11.44 17.23
CA LEU A 269 -3.20 -10.21 16.60
C LEU A 269 -4.25 -9.54 17.46
N LEU A 270 -5.19 -10.32 17.99
CA LEU A 270 -6.27 -9.78 18.81
C LEU A 270 -5.73 -9.15 20.11
N LYS A 271 -4.76 -9.78 20.76
CA LYS A 271 -4.06 -9.19 21.91
C LYS A 271 -3.32 -7.90 21.54
N TYR A 272 -2.65 -7.90 20.40
CA TYR A 272 -1.90 -6.74 19.90
C TYR A 272 -2.80 -5.52 19.62
N PHE A 273 -3.96 -5.73 18.99
CA PHE A 273 -4.87 -4.62 18.66
C PHE A 273 -5.70 -4.11 19.84
N LEU A 274 -5.88 -4.93 20.89
CA LEU A 274 -6.53 -4.54 22.14
C LEU A 274 -5.59 -3.80 23.10
N ASP A 275 -4.31 -4.17 23.15
CA ASP A 275 -3.33 -3.55 24.05
C ASP A 275 -2.57 -2.41 23.36
N SER A 276 -2.97 -1.18 23.70
CA SER A 276 -2.32 0.07 23.21
C SER A 276 -0.81 0.14 23.46
N ASN A 277 -0.27 -0.59 24.45
CA ASN A 277 1.16 -0.56 24.78
C ASN A 277 2.01 -1.50 23.91
N ASN A 278 1.40 -2.52 23.28
CA ASN A 278 2.14 -3.49 22.46
C ASN A 278 2.32 -3.05 21.01
N GLN A 279 1.64 -1.97 20.59
CA GLN A 279 1.60 -1.53 19.20
C GLN A 279 2.97 -1.11 18.64
N SER A 280 3.94 -0.74 19.47
CA SER A 280 5.28 -0.34 19.00
C SER A 280 6.27 -1.50 18.82
N ILE A 281 6.01 -2.68 19.40
CA ILE A 281 7.04 -3.73 19.56
C ILE A 281 7.05 -4.73 18.40
N LYS A 282 5.90 -4.97 17.76
CA LYS A 282 5.73 -6.01 16.72
C LYS A 282 5.57 -5.49 15.29
N GLN A 283 5.63 -4.17 15.09
CA GLN A 283 5.53 -3.60 13.75
C GLN A 283 6.75 -3.98 12.92
N SER A 284 6.49 -4.64 11.80
CA SER A 284 7.51 -4.86 10.77
C SER A 284 7.71 -3.57 9.97
N LYS A 285 8.82 -3.44 9.24
CA LYS A 285 8.98 -2.31 8.31
C LYS A 285 7.72 -2.24 7.41
N PRO A 286 6.99 -1.11 7.37
CA PRO A 286 5.87 -0.98 6.44
C PRO A 286 6.38 -1.19 5.02
N ARG A 287 5.57 -1.82 4.16
CA ARG A 287 5.86 -1.78 2.72
C ARG A 287 5.95 -0.32 2.34
N MET A 288 6.91 0.01 1.47
CA MET A 288 7.15 1.40 1.10
C MET A 288 5.82 2.08 0.76
N ALA A 289 5.40 3.01 1.62
CA ALA A 289 4.23 3.81 1.36
C ALA A 289 4.61 4.70 0.17
N LYS A 290 4.06 4.39 -1.01
CA LYS A 290 4.25 5.09 -2.28
C LYS A 290 5.64 5.74 -2.42
N LYS A 291 6.52 5.15 -3.23
CA LYS A 291 7.50 5.88 -4.06
C LYS A 291 6.86 7.22 -4.38
N ASN A 292 7.34 8.31 -3.78
CA ASN A 292 6.63 9.59 -3.77
C ASN A 292 6.35 9.94 -5.22
N ASN A 293 5.10 9.73 -5.67
CA ASN A 293 4.73 9.98 -7.04
C ASN A 293 4.61 11.50 -7.13
N ILE A 294 5.76 12.13 -7.36
CA ILE A 294 5.90 13.57 -7.43
C ILE A 294 5.28 14.00 -8.77
N ASP A 295 4.24 14.85 -8.70
CA ASP A 295 3.69 15.50 -9.90
C ASP A 295 4.64 16.62 -10.34
N SER A 296 5.80 16.22 -10.87
CA SER A 296 6.81 17.11 -11.43
C SER A 296 7.17 16.69 -12.85
N ARG A 297 7.25 17.66 -13.75
CA ARG A 297 7.79 17.47 -15.11
C ARG A 297 9.31 17.64 -15.15
N ILE A 298 9.88 18.34 -14.16
CA ILE A 298 11.29 18.73 -14.16
C ILE A 298 12.17 17.68 -13.48
N ILE A 299 11.75 17.15 -12.32
CA ILE A 299 12.56 16.23 -11.52
C ILE A 299 11.92 14.84 -11.40
N THR A 300 12.70 13.85 -10.97
CA THR A 300 12.25 12.46 -10.70
C THR A 300 11.99 12.23 -9.20
N THR A 301 11.41 11.09 -8.85
CA THR A 301 11.24 10.71 -7.44
C THR A 301 12.56 10.63 -6.67
N GLN A 302 13.66 10.22 -7.31
CA GLN A 302 14.99 10.18 -6.68
C GLN A 302 15.50 11.57 -6.29
N HIS A 303 15.23 12.60 -7.11
CA HIS A 303 15.52 13.99 -6.77
C HIS A 303 14.70 14.45 -5.57
N ALA A 304 13.40 14.11 -5.54
CA ALA A 304 12.52 14.44 -4.43
C ALA A 304 12.98 13.80 -3.10
N GLU A 305 13.43 12.54 -3.16
CA GLU A 305 14.03 11.85 -2.01
C GLU A 305 15.31 12.54 -1.52
N LEU A 306 16.21 12.90 -2.44
CA LEU A 306 17.44 13.59 -2.06
C LEU A 306 17.16 14.98 -1.45
N ILE A 307 16.23 15.75 -2.03
CA ILE A 307 15.78 17.03 -1.47
C ILE A 307 15.18 16.83 -0.07
N SER A 308 14.41 15.75 0.12
CA SER A 308 13.84 15.40 1.44
C SER A 308 14.93 15.15 2.48
N LYS A 309 16.01 14.45 2.12
CA LYS A 309 17.18 14.26 3.00
C LYS A 309 17.82 15.59 3.36
N TRP A 310 17.90 16.54 2.42
CA TRP A 310 18.42 17.87 2.69
C TRP A 310 17.52 18.67 3.64
N ILE A 311 16.21 18.52 3.56
CA ILE A 311 15.27 19.16 4.49
C ILE A 311 15.50 18.64 5.91
N ASP A 312 15.65 17.32 6.08
CA ASP A 312 15.92 16.71 7.40
C ASP A 312 17.38 16.80 7.87
N ARG A 313 18.27 17.41 7.07
CA ARG A 313 19.71 17.51 7.32
C ARG A 313 20.37 16.13 7.53
N LEU A 314 19.85 15.10 6.85
CA LEU A 314 20.38 13.74 6.86
C LEU A 314 21.58 13.61 5.92
N LYS A 315 22.47 12.65 6.19
CA LYS A 315 23.50 12.26 5.22
C LYS A 315 22.85 11.50 4.06
N ILE A 316 23.51 11.51 2.90
CA ILE A 316 23.01 10.80 1.70
C ILE A 316 22.81 9.30 1.99
N THR A 317 23.66 8.71 2.82
CA THR A 317 23.60 7.30 3.23
C THR A 317 22.48 6.97 4.22
N ASP A 318 21.89 7.98 4.84
CA ASP A 318 20.89 7.76 5.90
C ASP A 318 19.52 7.46 5.26
N GLU A 319 18.77 6.54 5.88
CA GLU A 319 17.38 6.23 5.49
C GLU A 319 16.46 7.38 5.95
N ILE A 320 15.47 7.73 5.14
CA ILE A 320 14.45 8.72 5.52
C ILE A 320 13.38 8.00 6.34
N GLU A 321 13.27 8.31 7.63
CA GLU A 321 12.26 7.71 8.52
C GLU A 321 10.84 8.26 8.29
N THR A 322 10.71 9.45 7.70
CA THR A 322 9.44 10.16 7.52
C THR A 322 9.10 10.41 6.06
N ALA A 323 7.91 9.96 5.64
CA ALA A 323 7.45 10.19 4.28
C ALA A 323 7.13 11.68 4.03
N TYR A 324 7.42 12.17 2.82
CA TYR A 324 7.11 13.53 2.39
C TYR A 324 6.08 13.52 1.28
N LYS A 325 5.00 14.28 1.45
CA LYS A 325 4.02 14.48 0.38
C LYS A 325 4.31 15.79 -0.33
N PHE A 326 4.81 15.69 -1.55
CA PHE A 326 4.99 16.81 -2.47
C PHE A 326 3.67 17.10 -3.19
N GLN A 327 3.10 18.28 -2.95
CA GLN A 327 1.88 18.75 -3.59
C GLN A 327 2.23 19.92 -4.52
N LEU A 328 2.02 19.77 -5.82
CA LEU A 328 2.19 20.85 -6.78
C LEU A 328 1.19 21.99 -6.48
N LEU A 329 1.70 23.19 -6.24
CA LEU A 329 0.90 24.40 -6.06
C LEU A 329 0.80 25.21 -7.35
N PHE A 330 1.95 25.43 -7.99
CA PHE A 330 2.09 26.30 -9.15
C PHE A 330 2.91 25.61 -10.24
N ARG A 331 2.53 25.78 -11.50
CA ARG A 331 3.30 25.35 -12.68
C ARG A 331 3.26 26.45 -13.73
N GLY A 332 4.41 26.93 -14.19
CA GLY A 332 4.56 28.05 -15.11
C GLY A 332 3.77 27.86 -16.41
N SER A 333 3.85 26.68 -17.02
CA SER A 333 3.06 26.36 -18.23
C SER A 333 1.54 26.31 -18.01
N ARG A 334 1.08 26.09 -16.77
CA ARG A 334 -0.35 26.00 -16.41
C ARG A 334 -0.91 27.36 -15.96
N ASP A 335 -0.19 28.04 -15.09
CA ASP A 335 -0.68 29.22 -14.36
C ASP A 335 -0.14 30.53 -14.96
N GLY A 336 0.97 30.47 -15.69
CA GLY A 336 1.67 31.61 -16.28
C GLY A 336 2.80 32.12 -15.38
N PHE A 337 3.89 32.58 -15.99
CA PHE A 337 5.17 32.85 -15.28
C PHE A 337 5.21 34.13 -14.43
N THR A 338 4.18 34.97 -14.42
CA THR A 338 4.26 36.30 -13.79
C THR A 338 4.36 36.26 -12.27
N ALA A 339 5.12 37.19 -11.67
CA ALA A 339 5.20 37.37 -10.22
C ALA A 339 3.83 37.55 -9.55
N LYS A 340 2.93 38.30 -10.20
CA LYS A 340 1.55 38.49 -9.75
C LYS A 340 0.83 37.15 -9.56
N LYS A 341 0.93 36.24 -10.53
CA LYS A 341 0.27 34.93 -10.45
C LYS A 341 0.86 34.05 -9.36
N PHE A 342 2.19 34.10 -9.19
CA PHE A 342 2.85 33.41 -8.09
C PHE A 342 2.27 33.84 -6.75
N HIS A 343 2.19 35.16 -6.47
CA HIS A 343 1.63 35.67 -5.21
C HIS A 343 0.14 35.36 -5.02
N GLU A 344 -0.66 35.32 -6.09
CA GLU A 344 -2.07 34.89 -6.02
C GLU A 344 -2.23 33.45 -5.50
N ILE A 345 -1.25 32.57 -5.74
CA ILE A 345 -1.33 31.14 -5.44
C ILE A 345 -0.49 30.75 -4.22
N CYS A 346 0.69 31.34 -4.06
CA CYS A 346 1.74 30.87 -3.16
C CYS A 346 1.97 31.73 -1.92
N ASP A 347 1.37 32.93 -1.83
CA ASP A 347 1.44 33.72 -0.59
C ASP A 347 0.86 32.92 0.59
N TYR A 348 1.49 33.10 1.76
CA TYR A 348 1.18 32.39 3.02
C TYR A 348 1.43 30.86 2.97
N GLN A 349 2.05 30.35 1.90
CA GLN A 349 2.50 28.96 1.87
C GLN A 349 3.92 28.85 2.44
N SER A 350 4.07 28.01 3.46
CA SER A 350 5.35 27.60 4.04
C SER A 350 5.72 26.17 3.64
N ASN A 351 6.95 25.76 3.95
CA ASN A 351 7.51 24.46 3.58
C ASN A 351 7.38 24.19 2.08
N THR A 352 7.92 25.10 1.27
CA THR A 352 7.78 25.05 -0.19
C THR A 352 9.11 24.81 -0.88
N ILE A 353 9.05 24.18 -2.05
CA ILE A 353 10.21 23.90 -2.90
C ILE A 353 9.93 24.50 -4.27
N THR A 354 10.88 25.30 -4.73
CA THR A 354 10.93 25.87 -6.07
C THR A 354 11.84 25.02 -6.94
N ILE A 355 11.38 24.64 -8.13
CA ILE A 355 12.10 23.82 -9.10
C ILE A 355 11.99 24.50 -10.46
N VAL A 356 13.12 24.74 -11.11
CA VAL A 356 13.22 25.56 -12.32
C VAL A 356 14.02 24.81 -13.37
N LYS A 357 13.45 24.72 -14.57
CA LYS A 357 14.13 24.21 -15.76
C LYS A 357 14.66 25.38 -16.57
N VAL A 358 15.98 25.44 -16.74
CA VAL A 358 16.63 26.50 -17.53
C VAL A 358 16.41 26.24 -19.02
N LYS A 359 15.97 27.27 -19.75
CA LYS A 359 15.72 27.19 -21.19
C LYS A 359 17.02 26.96 -21.96
N ASP A 360 16.93 26.12 -22.99
CA ASP A 360 18.05 25.75 -23.86
C ASP A 360 19.23 25.08 -23.12
N SER A 361 18.97 24.49 -21.94
CA SER A 361 19.96 23.82 -21.10
C SER A 361 19.39 22.56 -20.45
N THR A 362 20.25 21.60 -20.06
CA THR A 362 19.82 20.47 -19.24
C THR A 362 19.69 20.81 -17.76
N GLU A 363 20.25 21.94 -17.33
CA GLU A 363 20.35 22.41 -15.95
C GLU A 363 18.98 22.57 -15.26
N ILE A 364 18.93 22.14 -13.99
CA ILE A 364 17.79 22.29 -13.09
C ILE A 364 18.26 23.08 -11.87
N LEU A 365 17.53 24.12 -11.52
CA LEU A 365 17.81 24.97 -10.36
C LEU A 365 16.66 24.90 -9.36
N GLY A 366 16.91 25.20 -8.10
CA GLY A 366 15.83 25.24 -7.13
C GLY A 366 16.22 25.75 -5.75
N GLY A 367 15.21 25.81 -4.88
CA GLY A 367 15.40 26.22 -3.50
C GLY A 367 14.23 25.83 -2.61
N TYR A 368 14.53 25.58 -1.34
CA TYR A 368 13.55 25.26 -0.30
C TYR A 368 13.36 26.46 0.64
N ASN A 369 12.11 26.86 0.82
CA ASN A 369 11.70 27.88 1.77
C ASN A 369 10.85 27.25 2.90
N PRO A 370 11.36 27.16 4.14
CA PRO A 370 10.61 26.60 5.27
C PRO A 370 9.53 27.54 5.81
N ILE A 371 9.62 28.84 5.52
CA ILE A 371 8.72 29.88 6.04
C ILE A 371 7.74 30.37 4.97
N GLU A 372 6.78 31.20 5.36
CA GLU A 372 5.75 31.71 4.47
C GLU A 372 6.30 32.71 3.43
N TRP A 373 5.76 32.65 2.21
CA TRP A 373 5.92 33.70 1.19
C TRP A 373 4.99 34.89 1.45
N ASN A 374 5.48 36.09 1.18
CA ASN A 374 4.72 37.34 1.26
C ASN A 374 5.10 38.27 0.10
N SER A 375 4.36 39.36 -0.04
CA SER A 375 4.52 40.38 -1.07
C SER A 375 4.87 41.77 -0.50
N ASP A 376 5.45 41.83 0.70
CA ASP A 376 5.63 43.04 1.53
C ASP A 376 7.00 43.75 1.41
N CYS A 377 7.82 43.40 0.41
CA CYS A 377 9.13 44.03 0.15
C CYS A 377 10.10 43.94 1.33
N CYS A 378 10.11 42.81 2.05
CA CYS A 378 10.88 42.62 3.28
C CYS A 378 11.69 41.32 3.26
N TYR A 379 12.80 41.33 4.01
CA TYR A 379 13.56 40.13 4.29
C TYR A 379 12.88 39.26 5.35
N ARG A 380 13.11 37.96 5.25
CA ARG A 380 12.71 37.00 6.28
C ARG A 380 13.89 36.12 6.65
N ALA A 381 14.08 35.98 7.96
CA ALA A 381 15.21 35.26 8.50
C ALA A 381 14.92 33.75 8.63
N THR A 382 15.83 32.91 8.14
CA THR A 382 15.79 31.47 8.37
C THR A 382 17.15 30.83 8.10
N LYS A 383 17.50 29.81 8.90
CA LYS A 383 18.71 28.99 8.72
C LYS A 383 18.46 27.68 7.97
N ASP A 384 17.18 27.34 7.79
CA ASP A 384 16.75 26.02 7.28
C ASP A 384 16.45 26.05 5.77
N SER A 385 16.49 27.22 5.16
CA SER A 385 16.47 27.35 3.69
C SER A 385 17.76 26.83 3.06
N PHE A 386 17.67 26.42 1.80
CA PHE A 386 18.79 26.08 0.95
C PHE A 386 18.41 26.28 -0.51
N ILE A 387 19.41 26.48 -1.35
CA ILE A 387 19.29 26.46 -2.81
C ILE A 387 20.14 25.33 -3.37
N PHE A 388 19.80 24.85 -4.56
CA PHE A 388 20.47 23.73 -5.19
C PHE A 388 20.47 23.81 -6.72
N SER A 389 21.32 23.00 -7.32
CA SER A 389 21.26 22.68 -8.75
C SER A 389 21.55 21.22 -9.03
N PHE A 390 21.00 20.74 -10.14
CA PHE A 390 21.30 19.45 -10.75
C PHE A 390 21.73 19.67 -12.20
N ARG A 391 22.71 18.89 -12.66
CA ARG A 391 23.23 18.99 -14.02
C ARG A 391 22.17 18.68 -15.08
N ASN A 392 21.36 17.64 -14.83
CA ASN A 392 20.27 17.20 -15.69
C ASN A 392 19.29 16.32 -14.90
N ARG A 393 18.23 15.86 -15.57
CA ARG A 393 17.14 15.08 -14.96
C ARG A 393 17.49 13.61 -14.68
N ASP A 394 18.49 13.06 -15.34
CA ASP A 394 18.83 11.64 -15.27
C ASP A 394 20.03 11.36 -14.35
N ASP A 395 20.74 12.41 -13.91
CA ASP A 395 21.92 12.35 -13.04
C ASP A 395 21.63 12.99 -11.68
N ILE A 396 21.55 12.14 -10.65
CA ILE A 396 21.28 12.54 -9.26
C ILE A 396 22.56 12.83 -8.45
N GLU A 397 23.72 12.41 -8.94
CA GLU A 397 25.00 12.51 -8.20
C GLU A 397 25.67 13.87 -8.44
N SER A 398 25.52 14.42 -9.64
CA SER A 398 26.06 15.74 -10.00
C SER A 398 25.16 16.88 -9.53
N TYR A 399 25.14 17.10 -8.21
CA TYR A 399 24.38 18.18 -7.58
C TYR A 399 25.26 19.20 -6.84
N ILE A 400 24.74 20.43 -6.71
CA ILE A 400 25.26 21.44 -5.79
C ILE A 400 24.19 21.72 -4.75
N LEU A 401 24.53 21.57 -3.47
CA LEU A 401 23.70 22.02 -2.35
C LEU A 401 24.37 23.25 -1.71
N SER A 402 23.58 24.29 -1.48
CA SER A 402 24.06 25.54 -0.90
C SER A 402 23.14 25.97 0.23
N ARG A 403 23.66 25.94 1.47
CA ARG A 403 22.91 26.37 2.66
C ARG A 403 23.02 27.88 2.85
N VAL A 404 22.12 28.42 3.66
CA VAL A 404 22.15 29.82 4.08
C VAL A 404 23.44 30.10 4.86
N LYS A 405 24.14 31.16 4.47
CA LYS A 405 25.30 31.72 5.16
C LYS A 405 24.93 32.88 6.08
N ASP A 406 23.99 33.74 5.64
CA ASP A 406 23.44 34.84 6.44
C ASP A 406 21.94 34.65 6.60
N GLU A 407 21.53 34.24 7.80
CA GLU A 407 20.14 33.93 8.13
C GLU A 407 19.22 35.13 7.90
N GLN A 408 19.69 36.37 8.08
CA GLN A 408 18.85 37.57 7.95
C GLN A 408 18.51 37.93 6.50
N ARG A 409 19.21 37.33 5.54
CA ARG A 409 19.08 37.58 4.10
C ARG A 409 18.70 36.33 3.30
N ALA A 410 18.16 35.31 3.96
CA ALA A 410 17.81 34.04 3.32
C ALA A 410 16.69 34.18 2.28
N ILE A 411 15.58 34.82 2.66
CA ILE A 411 14.40 34.98 1.80
C ILE A 411 14.07 36.47 1.65
N PHE A 412 13.84 36.90 0.41
CA PHE A 412 13.40 38.26 0.12
C PHE A 412 12.03 38.24 -0.54
N ASN A 413 11.03 38.76 0.16
CA ASN A 413 9.64 38.84 -0.28
C ASN A 413 9.40 40.16 -1.00
N SER A 414 8.88 40.15 -2.23
CA SER A 414 8.57 41.36 -2.99
C SER A 414 7.49 41.06 -4.02
N SER A 415 6.47 41.90 -4.11
CA SER A 415 5.38 41.75 -5.08
C SER A 415 5.82 41.79 -6.55
N GLY A 416 7.03 42.27 -6.82
CA GLY A 416 7.64 42.32 -8.15
C GLY A 416 8.37 41.04 -8.57
N PHE A 417 8.61 40.11 -7.65
CA PHE A 417 9.37 38.88 -7.88
C PHE A 417 8.50 37.64 -7.63
N GLY A 418 8.88 36.50 -8.21
CA GLY A 418 8.35 35.20 -7.82
C GLY A 418 9.05 34.70 -6.55
N PRO A 419 9.42 33.41 -6.48
CA PRO A 419 10.35 32.93 -5.46
C PRO A 419 11.67 33.67 -5.52
N SER A 420 12.15 34.08 -4.34
CA SER A 420 13.37 34.85 -4.20
C SER A 420 14.13 34.43 -2.94
N PHE A 421 15.20 33.68 -3.17
CA PHE A 421 16.19 33.24 -2.17
C PHE A 421 17.33 34.28 -2.11
N ASP A 422 16.92 35.55 -2.00
CA ASP A 422 17.74 36.73 -2.28
C ASP A 422 18.59 36.54 -3.55
N TYR A 423 19.83 37.05 -3.63
CA TYR A 423 20.65 36.94 -4.83
C TYR A 423 21.14 35.50 -5.12
N GLY A 424 20.79 34.51 -4.30
CA GLY A 424 21.13 33.11 -4.54
C GLY A 424 20.33 32.52 -5.72
N LEU A 425 19.03 32.80 -5.78
CA LEU A 425 18.12 32.44 -6.86
C LEU A 425 16.88 33.34 -6.82
N ILE A 426 16.69 34.16 -7.86
CA ILE A 426 15.53 35.04 -8.02
C ILE A 426 14.81 34.69 -9.32
N LEU A 427 13.49 34.58 -9.28
CA LEU A 427 12.65 34.50 -10.47
C LEU A 427 11.86 35.79 -10.66
N ILE A 428 11.89 36.32 -11.88
CA ILE A 428 11.17 37.52 -12.30
C ILE A 428 10.49 37.20 -13.63
N ASN A 429 9.18 36.93 -13.56
CA ASN A 429 8.42 36.44 -14.70
C ASN A 429 9.05 35.16 -15.30
N ASP A 430 9.36 35.16 -16.59
CA ASP A 430 10.00 34.07 -17.33
C ASP A 430 11.54 34.12 -17.32
N SER A 431 12.11 34.98 -16.47
CA SER A 431 13.56 35.17 -16.35
C SER A 431 14.02 34.88 -14.92
N GLY A 432 15.28 34.51 -14.76
CA GLY A 432 15.89 34.26 -13.46
C GLY A 432 17.32 34.78 -13.36
N LEU A 433 17.77 34.95 -12.11
CA LEU A 433 19.12 35.41 -11.75
C LEU A 433 19.67 34.52 -10.63
N CYS A 434 20.96 34.19 -10.72
CA CYS A 434 21.71 33.45 -9.71
C CYS A 434 23.05 34.12 -9.46
N GLY A 435 23.42 34.29 -8.20
CA GLY A 435 24.73 34.79 -7.80
C GLY A 435 25.13 34.32 -6.42
N LYS A 436 26.34 34.68 -5.98
CA LYS A 436 26.91 34.22 -4.70
C LYS A 436 27.06 35.35 -3.70
N ASN A 437 26.03 35.55 -2.86
CA ASN A 437 26.09 36.54 -1.77
C ASN A 437 25.86 35.91 -0.39
N TYR A 438 24.67 35.36 -0.14
CA TYR A 438 24.21 34.96 1.21
C TYR A 438 23.96 33.46 1.39
N TYR A 439 24.33 32.67 0.37
CA TYR A 439 24.37 31.22 0.41
C TYR A 439 25.82 30.74 0.22
N GLU A 440 26.16 29.58 0.77
CA GLU A 440 27.56 29.08 0.86
C GLU A 440 28.24 28.91 -0.50
N ASN A 441 27.51 28.33 -1.45
CA ASN A 441 27.96 27.93 -2.78
C ASN A 441 27.15 28.62 -3.88
N GLN A 442 27.80 28.90 -5.00
CA GLN A 442 27.13 29.30 -6.23
C GLN A 442 26.54 28.04 -6.89
N ILE A 443 25.27 28.12 -7.32
CA ILE A 443 24.57 26.95 -7.88
C ILE A 443 24.64 26.86 -9.41
N ARG A 444 25.16 27.90 -10.08
CA ARG A 444 25.26 27.98 -11.54
C ARG A 444 26.64 28.48 -11.95
N GLU A 445 27.19 27.95 -13.04
CA GLU A 445 28.54 28.31 -13.49
C GLU A 445 28.66 29.78 -13.94
N THR A 446 27.59 30.35 -14.50
CA THR A 446 27.53 31.75 -14.95
C THR A 446 26.70 32.61 -14.00
N GLU A 447 27.06 33.90 -13.89
CA GLU A 447 26.29 34.91 -13.15
C GLU A 447 25.29 35.67 -14.04
N ASP A 448 25.25 35.34 -15.33
CA ASP A 448 24.30 35.92 -16.28
C ASP A 448 22.87 35.49 -15.98
N GLY A 449 21.91 36.37 -16.30
CA GLY A 449 20.50 36.02 -16.29
C GLY A 449 20.18 34.84 -17.20
N PHE A 450 19.08 34.14 -16.90
CA PHE A 450 18.60 33.03 -17.71
C PHE A 450 17.11 33.12 -17.96
N TYR A 451 16.66 32.45 -19.02
CA TYR A 451 15.24 32.25 -19.29
C TYR A 451 14.77 30.92 -18.73
N VAL A 452 13.53 30.90 -18.28
CA VAL A 452 12.86 29.73 -17.70
C VAL A 452 12.10 28.99 -18.80
N GLU A 453 12.32 27.68 -18.93
CA GLU A 453 11.51 26.80 -19.79
C GLU A 453 10.25 26.33 -19.06
N GLU A 454 10.43 25.89 -17.82
CA GLU A 454 9.35 25.46 -16.93
C GLU A 454 9.71 25.79 -15.48
N TYR A 455 8.69 26.07 -14.68
CA TYR A 455 8.86 26.44 -13.27
C TYR A 455 7.74 25.79 -12.44
N GLU A 456 8.11 24.99 -11.45
CA GLU A 456 7.20 24.33 -10.53
C GLU A 456 7.45 24.79 -9.09
N HIS A 457 6.36 25.06 -8.37
CA HIS A 457 6.40 25.34 -6.94
C HIS A 457 5.54 24.32 -6.20
N MET A 458 6.13 23.64 -5.22
CA MET A 458 5.50 22.52 -4.54
C MET A 458 5.46 22.76 -3.04
N LYS A 459 4.35 22.45 -2.40
CA LYS A 459 4.25 22.35 -0.95
C LYS A 459 4.76 20.99 -0.51
N ASN A 460 5.68 20.99 0.43
CA ASN A 460 6.18 19.78 1.04
C ASN A 460 5.56 19.59 2.42
N ASN A 461 4.71 18.57 2.54
CA ASN A 461 4.11 18.21 3.82
C ASN A 461 4.85 16.99 4.38
N LYS A 462 5.60 17.20 5.46
CA LYS A 462 6.18 16.09 6.23
C LYS A 462 5.04 15.29 6.85
N LEU A 463 4.90 14.02 6.45
CA LEU A 463 3.96 13.11 7.08
C LEU A 463 4.62 12.67 8.38
N LEU A 464 4.17 13.26 9.49
CA LEU A 464 4.55 12.77 10.80
C LEU A 464 4.03 11.34 10.93
N PRO A 465 4.86 10.39 11.39
CA PRO A 465 4.34 9.13 11.93
C PRO A 465 3.30 9.52 12.97
N GLN A 466 2.14 8.87 13.00
CA GLN A 466 1.00 9.23 13.86
C GLN A 466 1.31 9.23 15.38
N ASN A 467 2.57 8.99 15.78
CA ASN A 467 2.99 8.71 17.16
C ASN A 467 4.02 9.70 17.77
N LEU A 468 4.31 10.88 17.17
CA LEU A 468 5.21 11.85 17.82
C LEU A 468 4.45 12.84 18.72
N LEU A 469 4.43 12.56 20.03
CA LEU A 469 3.92 13.47 21.08
C LEU A 469 5.00 14.48 21.49
N MET A 470 4.64 15.77 21.48
CA MET A 470 5.41 16.84 22.13
C MET A 470 5.35 16.66 23.67
N ILE A 471 6.52 16.59 24.32
CA ILE A 471 6.67 16.48 25.77
C ILE A 471 7.11 17.84 26.33
N GLU A 472 6.35 18.40 27.27
CA GLU A 472 6.82 19.49 28.14
C GLU A 472 7.02 18.98 29.58
N TYR A 473 8.09 19.46 30.22
CA TYR A 473 8.50 19.07 31.58
C TYR A 473 8.10 20.15 32.60
N TYR A 474 7.50 19.74 33.72
CA TYR A 474 7.25 20.61 34.87
C TYR A 474 7.86 20.02 36.14
N ASP A 475 8.50 20.86 36.95
CA ASP A 475 8.97 20.52 38.29
C ASP A 475 7.84 20.70 39.32
N ILE A 476 7.55 19.67 40.11
CA ILE A 476 6.65 19.78 41.27
C ILE A 476 7.26 19.17 42.52
N THR A 477 6.84 19.67 43.68
CA THR A 477 7.24 19.15 44.99
C THR A 477 6.01 18.55 45.68
N ILE A 478 6.11 17.28 46.07
CA ILE A 478 5.04 16.51 46.73
C ILE A 478 5.44 16.32 48.19
N GLU A 479 4.52 16.65 49.07
CA GLU A 479 4.65 16.50 50.51
C GLU A 479 3.91 15.24 50.97
N ILE A 480 4.58 14.33 51.67
CA ILE A 480 3.99 13.08 52.17
C ILE A 480 4.27 12.94 53.67
N GLY A 481 3.19 12.91 54.44
CA GLY A 481 3.18 12.60 55.88
C GLY A 481 2.03 13.28 56.61
N ASN A 482 1.70 12.78 57.79
CA ASN A 482 0.83 13.48 58.75
C ASN A 482 1.72 14.07 59.85
N ASP A 483 1.40 15.29 60.27
CA ASP A 483 2.04 16.00 61.38
C ASP A 483 2.22 15.06 62.60
N PRO A 484 3.44 14.88 63.14
CA PRO A 484 4.65 15.71 62.93
C PRO A 484 5.72 15.15 62.00
N TYR A 485 5.42 14.12 61.18
CA TYR A 485 6.43 13.51 60.31
C TYR A 485 6.10 13.72 58.84
N VAL A 486 6.33 14.93 58.38
CA VAL A 486 6.12 15.29 56.97
C VAL A 486 7.45 15.40 56.22
N LYS A 487 7.56 14.74 55.06
CA LYS A 487 8.73 14.82 54.17
C LYS A 487 8.35 15.34 52.79
N PHE A 488 9.18 16.22 52.23
CA PHE A 488 9.03 16.81 50.90
C PHE A 488 9.91 16.08 49.88
N PHE A 489 9.34 15.76 48.72
CA PHE A 489 10.03 15.17 47.58
C PHE A 489 9.82 16.03 46.33
N ARG A 490 10.89 16.35 45.60
CA ARG A 490 10.78 16.93 44.25
C ARG A 490 10.63 15.82 43.22
N ALA A 491 9.67 15.97 42.31
CA ALA A 491 9.44 15.07 41.19
C ALA A 491 9.16 15.88 39.91
N HIS A 492 9.70 15.39 38.79
CA HIS A 492 9.42 15.93 37.47
C HIS A 492 8.12 15.28 36.95
N MET A 493 7.14 16.09 36.57
CA MET A 493 5.89 15.64 35.96
C MET A 493 5.90 15.90 34.46
N VAL A 494 5.66 14.84 33.70
CA VAL A 494 5.48 14.87 32.25
C VAL A 494 3.99 14.89 31.96
N ILE A 495 3.49 15.97 31.33
CA ILE A 495 2.08 16.03 30.89
C ILE A 495 2.02 15.63 29.42
N LEU A 496 1.46 14.45 29.15
CA LEU A 496 0.98 14.07 27.83
C LEU A 496 -0.40 14.73 27.64
N HIS A 497 -0.54 15.63 26.68
CA HIS A 497 -1.85 16.18 26.32
C HIS A 497 -2.72 15.06 25.73
N TYR A 498 -3.55 14.45 26.56
CA TYR A 498 -4.64 13.58 26.11
C TYR A 498 -5.99 14.20 26.48
N SER A 499 -6.89 14.19 25.51
CA SER A 499 -8.26 14.72 25.52
C SER A 499 -9.20 13.97 26.47
N SER A 500 -8.90 13.94 27.77
CA SER A 500 -9.80 13.40 28.79
C SER A 500 -10.70 14.49 29.37
N THR A 501 -11.98 14.49 28.98
CA THR A 501 -13.01 15.37 29.57
C THR A 501 -13.27 15.08 31.06
N LYS A 502 -12.84 13.93 31.56
CA LYS A 502 -12.94 13.54 32.98
C LYS A 502 -11.84 14.18 33.82
N LEU A 503 -10.60 14.24 33.31
CA LEU A 503 -9.50 15.00 33.92
C LEU A 503 -9.68 16.51 33.75
N GLN A 504 -10.17 16.98 32.60
CA GLN A 504 -10.60 18.37 32.45
C GLN A 504 -11.70 18.73 33.45
N LYS A 505 -12.69 17.86 33.73
CA LYS A 505 -13.67 18.13 34.80
C LYS A 505 -13.05 18.15 36.20
N ILE A 506 -12.16 17.21 36.54
CA ILE A 506 -11.48 17.20 37.85
C ILE A 506 -10.59 18.45 38.02
N LEU A 507 -9.95 18.94 36.95
CA LEU A 507 -9.10 20.13 36.95
C LEU A 507 -9.89 21.46 36.84
N THR A 508 -11.04 21.49 36.14
CA THR A 508 -11.87 22.70 35.97
C THR A 508 -12.90 22.92 37.09
N THR A 509 -13.21 21.90 37.90
CA THR A 509 -14.10 22.09 39.06
C THR A 509 -13.39 22.79 40.23
N ASN A 510 -12.06 22.95 40.17
CA ASN A 510 -11.27 23.65 41.18
C ASN A 510 -10.80 25.00 40.66
N LYS A 511 -11.73 25.97 40.57
CA LYS A 511 -11.33 27.38 40.46
C LYS A 511 -10.56 27.78 41.73
N ARG A 512 -9.38 28.35 41.51
CA ARG A 512 -8.52 29.09 42.45
C ARG A 512 -9.28 29.65 43.66
N LYS A 513 -8.78 29.40 44.87
CA LYS A 513 -8.77 30.41 45.93
C LYS A 513 -7.49 31.24 45.79
N ASN A 514 -7.60 32.54 46.00
CA ASN A 514 -6.60 33.56 45.70
C ASN A 514 -5.44 33.67 46.72
N ASP A 515 -5.09 32.62 47.46
CA ASP A 515 -4.05 32.70 48.50
C ASP A 515 -3.00 31.58 48.48
N GLY A 516 -2.97 30.74 47.45
CA GLY A 516 -1.84 29.82 47.24
C GLY A 516 -1.81 28.56 48.12
N THR A 517 -2.95 28.12 48.66
CA THR A 517 -3.02 26.87 49.45
C THR A 517 -3.61 25.68 48.65
N LEU A 518 -2.96 24.52 48.74
CA LEU A 518 -3.26 23.25 48.02
C LEU A 518 -4.50 22.51 48.55
N VAL A 519 -5.16 21.75 47.65
CA VAL A 519 -6.41 21.00 47.87
C VAL A 519 -6.16 19.61 48.48
N HIS A 520 -6.81 19.32 49.61
CA HIS A 520 -6.86 18.00 50.25
C HIS A 520 -7.65 16.96 49.44
N ILE A 521 -7.12 15.72 49.33
CA ILE A 521 -7.88 14.54 48.89
C ILE A 521 -7.82 13.47 50.00
N LYS A 522 -8.98 12.98 50.43
CA LYS A 522 -9.13 11.87 51.37
C LYS A 522 -9.84 10.72 50.65
N LEU A 523 -9.25 9.53 50.60
CA LEU A 523 -9.88 8.30 50.10
C LEU A 523 -10.26 7.41 51.29
N PRO A 524 -11.47 6.83 51.35
CA PRO A 524 -11.86 5.92 52.41
C PRO A 524 -11.34 4.49 52.16
N ASN A 525 -10.90 3.86 53.25
CA ASN A 525 -10.42 2.48 53.33
C ASN A 525 -11.41 1.46 52.74
N ILE A 526 -10.92 0.52 51.93
CA ILE A 526 -11.53 -0.80 51.73
C ILE A 526 -10.47 -1.84 52.06
N SER A 527 -10.74 -2.63 53.09
CA SER A 527 -9.97 -3.81 53.50
C SER A 527 -10.19 -4.96 52.51
N PRO A 528 -9.15 -5.71 52.09
CA PRO A 528 -9.35 -6.93 51.32
C PRO A 528 -9.67 -8.09 52.27
N GLU A 529 -10.94 -8.43 52.43
CA GLU A 529 -11.29 -9.79 52.86
C GLU A 529 -11.04 -10.74 51.69
N VAL A 530 -10.04 -11.60 51.88
CA VAL A 530 -9.68 -12.72 51.01
C VAL A 530 -10.92 -13.60 50.82
N ARG A 531 -11.51 -13.60 49.62
CA ARG A 531 -12.48 -14.63 49.22
C ARG A 531 -11.72 -15.84 48.71
N LEU A 532 -11.80 -16.94 49.46
CA LEU A 532 -11.33 -18.27 49.07
C LEU A 532 -11.95 -18.68 47.73
N ALA A 533 -11.11 -19.16 46.81
CA ALA A 533 -11.53 -19.70 45.52
C ALA A 533 -12.46 -20.92 45.73
N GLN A 534 -13.63 -20.92 45.10
CA GLN A 534 -14.63 -22.00 45.22
C GLN A 534 -14.39 -23.19 44.29
N ASN A 535 -13.20 -23.34 43.69
CA ASN A 535 -12.89 -24.56 42.94
C ASN A 535 -11.37 -24.85 42.92
N PRO A 536 -10.84 -25.62 43.88
CA PRO A 536 -9.41 -25.95 43.94
C PRO A 536 -8.96 -26.92 42.83
N GLU A 537 -9.89 -27.48 42.05
CA GLU A 537 -9.60 -28.43 40.95
C GLU A 537 -9.41 -27.75 39.58
N LEU A 538 -9.76 -26.46 39.44
CA LEU A 538 -9.53 -25.74 38.20
C LEU A 538 -8.05 -25.35 38.06
N PRO A 539 -7.42 -25.51 36.87
CA PRO A 539 -6.10 -24.97 36.62
C PRO A 539 -6.01 -23.47 36.93
N SER A 540 -4.83 -22.98 37.32
CA SER A 540 -4.63 -21.53 37.57
C SER A 540 -4.58 -20.70 36.29
N ASP A 541 -4.18 -21.32 35.17
CA ASP A 541 -4.10 -20.68 33.85
C ASP A 541 -5.28 -21.12 32.96
N PRO A 542 -6.16 -20.20 32.52
CA PRO A 542 -7.26 -20.49 31.59
C PRO A 542 -6.84 -21.16 30.27
N ALA A 543 -5.58 -21.04 29.85
CA ALA A 543 -5.06 -21.76 28.68
C ALA A 543 -5.09 -23.30 28.87
N ASN A 544 -5.05 -23.77 30.11
CA ASN A 544 -5.02 -25.20 30.45
C ASN A 544 -6.41 -25.79 30.73
N PHE A 545 -7.49 -25.00 30.57
CA PHE A 545 -8.85 -25.47 30.84
C PHE A 545 -9.32 -26.44 29.76
N SER A 546 -9.90 -27.56 30.20
CA SER A 546 -10.64 -28.48 29.33
C SER A 546 -11.96 -27.85 28.87
N LYS A 547 -12.63 -28.50 27.90
CA LYS A 547 -13.97 -28.06 27.47
C LYS A 547 -14.97 -28.11 28.64
N GLU A 548 -14.88 -29.14 29.47
CA GLU A 548 -15.75 -29.35 30.63
C GLU A 548 -15.54 -28.28 31.71
N ASP A 549 -14.29 -27.82 31.90
CA ASP A 549 -13.98 -26.71 32.81
C ASP A 549 -14.65 -25.40 32.38
N PHE A 550 -14.62 -25.09 31.08
CA PHE A 550 -15.31 -23.93 30.53
C PHE A 550 -16.83 -24.05 30.61
N ASP A 551 -17.39 -25.23 30.32
CA ASP A 551 -18.83 -25.47 30.39
C ASP A 551 -19.34 -25.35 31.85
N ASN A 552 -18.59 -25.89 32.82
CA ASN A 552 -18.88 -25.76 34.24
C ASN A 552 -18.80 -24.30 34.71
N LEU A 553 -17.73 -23.59 34.33
CA LEU A 553 -17.56 -22.17 34.69
C LEU A 553 -18.67 -21.29 34.07
N ARG A 554 -19.02 -21.55 32.81
CA ARG A 554 -20.13 -20.87 32.12
C ARG A 554 -21.45 -21.08 32.86
N ASN A 555 -21.79 -22.31 33.23
CA ASN A 555 -23.02 -22.62 33.94
C ASN A 555 -23.08 -21.94 35.31
N ASN A 556 -21.97 -21.96 36.05
CA ASN A 556 -21.88 -21.33 37.37
C ASN A 556 -21.99 -19.80 37.30
N LEU A 557 -21.42 -19.18 36.27
CA LEU A 557 -21.42 -17.72 36.10
C LEU A 557 -22.56 -17.21 35.23
N GLN A 558 -23.41 -18.07 34.68
CA GLN A 558 -24.45 -17.69 33.71
C GLN A 558 -25.37 -16.59 34.22
N ASN A 559 -25.73 -16.63 35.50
CA ASN A 559 -26.57 -15.61 36.15
C ASN A 559 -25.79 -14.36 36.58
N CYS A 560 -24.46 -14.45 36.66
CA CYS A 560 -23.59 -13.34 37.07
C CYS A 560 -23.09 -12.52 35.87
N ILE A 561 -22.85 -13.15 34.72
CA ILE A 561 -22.34 -12.52 33.49
C ILE A 561 -23.14 -11.26 33.10
N PRO A 562 -24.50 -11.26 33.10
CA PRO A 562 -25.28 -10.07 32.75
C PRO A 562 -25.13 -8.89 33.73
N HIS A 563 -24.61 -9.13 34.93
CA HIS A 563 -24.40 -8.10 35.96
C HIS A 563 -22.98 -7.53 35.95
N ILE A 564 -22.06 -8.12 35.17
CA ILE A 564 -20.70 -7.60 35.02
C ILE A 564 -20.74 -6.36 34.13
N ARG A 565 -20.14 -5.26 34.62
CA ARG A 565 -20.08 -3.98 33.89
C ARG A 565 -18.87 -3.96 32.95
N PHE A 566 -18.89 -4.81 31.93
CA PHE A 566 -17.76 -4.96 31.00
C PHE A 566 -17.30 -3.64 30.38
N TYR A 567 -18.21 -2.76 29.95
CA TYR A 567 -17.87 -1.46 29.34
C TYR A 567 -17.16 -0.46 30.28
N ASN A 568 -17.02 -0.76 31.57
CA ASN A 568 -16.24 0.04 32.51
C ASN A 568 -14.77 -0.37 32.57
N LEU A 569 -14.40 -1.50 31.96
CA LEU A 569 -13.01 -1.94 31.84
C LEU A 569 -12.25 -1.05 30.84
N SER A 570 -10.94 -0.94 31.01
CA SER A 570 -10.02 -0.51 29.95
C SER A 570 -9.78 -1.64 28.94
N SER A 571 -9.31 -1.31 27.74
CA SER A 571 -8.95 -2.32 26.73
C SER A 571 -7.89 -3.31 27.24
N ASN A 572 -6.96 -2.84 28.07
CA ASN A 572 -5.93 -3.68 28.70
C ASN A 572 -6.54 -4.65 29.74
N GLU A 573 -7.45 -4.18 30.59
CA GLU A 573 -8.15 -5.03 31.55
C GLU A 573 -9.04 -6.05 30.84
N PHE A 574 -9.75 -5.65 29.78
CA PHE A 574 -10.53 -6.59 28.96
C PHE A 574 -9.63 -7.65 28.31
N SER A 575 -8.50 -7.24 27.72
CA SER A 575 -7.56 -8.15 27.07
C SER A 575 -6.92 -9.15 28.05
N ASN A 576 -6.61 -8.73 29.28
CA ASN A 576 -5.89 -9.58 30.23
C ASN A 576 -6.83 -10.42 31.12
N GLU A 577 -7.99 -9.88 31.49
CA GLU A 577 -8.87 -10.50 32.50
C GLU A 577 -10.11 -11.17 31.90
N VAL A 578 -10.58 -10.73 30.74
CA VAL A 578 -11.84 -11.22 30.14
C VAL A 578 -11.57 -12.12 28.93
N LEU A 579 -10.65 -11.71 28.05
CA LEU A 579 -10.35 -12.44 26.83
C LEU A 579 -9.92 -13.91 27.05
N PRO A 580 -9.10 -14.26 28.06
CA PRO A 580 -8.72 -15.66 28.29
C PRO A 580 -9.91 -16.57 28.61
N TYR A 581 -11.00 -15.99 29.10
CA TYR A 581 -12.23 -16.69 29.48
C TYR A 581 -13.36 -16.55 28.45
N ASN A 582 -13.09 -16.03 27.24
CA ASN A 582 -14.13 -15.71 26.25
C ASN A 582 -15.18 -16.80 25.99
N LYS A 583 -14.81 -18.08 26.10
CA LYS A 583 -15.71 -19.24 25.92
C LYS A 583 -16.88 -19.27 26.92
N ILE A 584 -16.78 -18.58 28.06
CA ILE A 584 -17.89 -18.52 29.02
C ILE A 584 -18.96 -17.50 28.61
N LEU A 585 -18.60 -16.48 27.83
CA LEU A 585 -19.52 -15.43 27.40
C LEU A 585 -20.49 -15.94 26.33
N PRO A 586 -21.75 -15.46 26.30
CA PRO A 586 -22.61 -15.62 25.14
C PRO A 586 -21.92 -15.05 23.89
N GLU A 587 -22.05 -15.72 22.74
CA GLU A 587 -21.34 -15.35 21.52
C GLU A 587 -21.66 -13.91 21.08
N GLU A 588 -22.95 -13.54 21.09
CA GLU A 588 -23.39 -12.17 20.78
C GLU A 588 -22.75 -11.11 21.69
N LEU A 589 -22.68 -11.38 23.00
CA LEU A 589 -22.06 -10.47 23.97
C LEU A 589 -20.55 -10.38 23.75
N TYR A 590 -19.89 -11.48 23.43
CA TYR A 590 -18.45 -11.49 23.18
C TYR A 590 -18.09 -10.68 21.93
N GLU A 591 -18.83 -10.84 20.83
CA GLU A 591 -18.62 -10.04 19.62
C GLU A 591 -18.87 -8.55 19.87
N GLU A 592 -19.95 -8.20 20.59
CA GLU A 592 -20.25 -6.81 20.95
C GLU A 592 -19.13 -6.18 21.79
N LEU A 593 -18.60 -6.92 22.78
CA LEU A 593 -17.50 -6.45 23.60
C LEU A 593 -16.20 -6.30 22.81
N LEU A 594 -15.88 -7.26 21.94
CA LEU A 594 -14.72 -7.17 21.05
C LEU A 594 -14.80 -5.92 20.16
N GLU A 595 -15.95 -5.69 19.54
CA GLU A 595 -16.19 -4.52 18.71
C GLU A 595 -16.00 -3.23 19.52
N TYR A 596 -16.65 -3.13 20.69
CA TYR A 596 -16.52 -1.98 21.58
C TYR A 596 -15.07 -1.68 21.97
N PHE A 597 -14.29 -2.69 22.35
CA PHE A 597 -12.90 -2.51 22.80
C PHE A 597 -11.92 -2.26 21.66
N LEU A 598 -12.17 -2.78 20.46
CA LEU A 598 -11.38 -2.47 19.26
C LEU A 598 -11.64 -1.03 18.76
N TYR A 599 -12.89 -0.57 18.77
CA TYR A 599 -13.25 0.80 18.34
C TYR A 599 -12.91 1.88 19.37
N SER A 600 -13.01 1.59 20.67
CA SER A 600 -12.69 2.57 21.73
C SER A 600 -11.21 2.93 21.79
N ASN A 601 -10.32 2.10 21.26
CA ASN A 601 -8.91 2.45 21.03
C ASN A 601 -8.72 3.54 19.94
N ASN A 602 -9.72 3.79 19.08
CA ASN A 602 -9.62 4.73 17.95
C ASN A 602 -10.32 6.10 18.17
N GLN A 603 -11.07 6.33 19.26
CA GLN A 603 -11.80 7.60 19.46
C GLN A 603 -11.63 8.25 20.83
N SER A 604 -11.22 9.53 20.79
CA SER A 604 -11.55 10.51 21.83
C SER A 604 -13.06 10.80 21.83
N ILE A 605 -13.81 10.07 22.67
CA ILE A 605 -15.16 10.34 23.23
C ILE A 605 -16.24 10.89 22.28
N LYS A 606 -17.28 10.07 22.05
CA LYS A 606 -18.69 10.52 22.14
C LYS A 606 -19.50 9.55 23.02
N GLN A 607 -20.13 10.09 24.06
CA GLN A 607 -21.06 9.36 24.93
C GLN A 607 -22.53 9.52 24.51
N SER A 608 -23.30 8.48 24.86
CA SER A 608 -24.78 8.33 25.04
C SER A 608 -25.57 7.86 23.81
N LYS A 609 -26.49 6.87 23.85
CA LYS A 609 -27.28 6.07 24.86
C LYS A 609 -28.16 5.03 24.07
N PRO A 610 -29.13 4.21 24.60
CA PRO A 610 -29.42 3.62 25.93
C PRO A 610 -29.91 2.11 25.95
N ARG A 611 -30.02 1.53 27.16
CA ARG A 611 -30.92 0.41 27.64
C ARG A 611 -31.39 -0.68 26.65
N MET A 612 -31.01 -1.94 26.92
CA MET A 612 -31.84 -3.10 26.55
C MET A 612 -33.02 -3.24 27.53
N ALA A 613 -34.23 -3.19 26.98
CA ALA A 613 -35.48 -3.41 27.69
C ALA A 613 -35.69 -4.92 27.93
N THR A 614 -35.95 -5.31 29.18
CA THR A 614 -36.52 -6.61 29.50
C THR A 614 -37.97 -6.66 28.99
N LYS A 615 -38.22 -7.47 27.96
CA LYS A 615 -39.58 -7.85 27.54
C LYS A 615 -40.21 -8.66 28.67
N LYS A 616 -41.30 -8.13 29.24
CA LYS A 616 -42.31 -8.91 29.97
C LYS A 616 -42.77 -10.06 29.08
N ASN A 617 -42.66 -11.29 29.58
CA ASN A 617 -43.61 -12.34 29.22
C ASN A 617 -44.19 -12.94 30.50
N ASN A 618 -45.51 -12.87 30.57
CA ASN A 618 -46.37 -13.38 31.62
C ASN A 618 -46.20 -14.91 31.77
N ILE A 619 -45.99 -15.36 33.00
CA ILE A 619 -46.51 -16.66 33.44
C ILE A 619 -47.51 -16.36 34.55
N VAL A 620 -48.77 -16.63 34.22
CA VAL A 620 -49.92 -16.58 35.09
C VAL A 620 -49.96 -17.82 35.97
N SER A 621 -50.19 -17.59 37.26
CA SER A 621 -50.95 -18.40 38.23
C SER A 621 -50.24 -19.32 39.24
N LYS A 622 -50.76 -19.14 40.47
CA LYS A 622 -50.81 -20.02 41.65
C LYS A 622 -49.56 -20.11 42.53
N ILE A 623 -49.59 -19.39 43.66
CA ILE A 623 -49.92 -19.97 44.97
C ILE A 623 -50.51 -18.84 45.85
N ILE A 624 -51.80 -18.97 46.17
CA ILE A 624 -52.45 -18.34 47.33
C ILE A 624 -52.45 -19.43 48.39
N THR A 625 -51.78 -19.21 49.54
CA THR A 625 -52.37 -19.46 50.88
C THR A 625 -51.44 -19.05 52.02
N THR A 626 -52.01 -18.23 52.94
CA THR A 626 -51.76 -18.14 54.40
C THR A 626 -50.34 -17.74 54.86
N GLN A 627 -50.13 -16.63 55.58
CA GLN A 627 -50.67 -16.39 56.91
C GLN A 627 -50.57 -14.89 57.27
N HIS A 628 -51.71 -14.35 57.69
CA HIS A 628 -51.84 -13.15 58.50
C HIS A 628 -51.24 -13.39 59.90
N ALA A 629 -50.54 -12.39 60.43
CA ALA A 629 -50.65 -11.84 61.79
C ALA A 629 -49.59 -10.73 61.89
N GLU A 630 -49.98 -9.48 61.66
CA GLU A 630 -50.22 -8.51 62.73
C GLU A 630 -48.94 -8.08 63.46
N LEU A 631 -48.54 -6.81 63.27
CA LEU A 631 -48.66 -5.84 64.35
C LEU A 631 -48.45 -4.40 63.83
N ASN A 632 -49.36 -3.56 64.28
CA ASN A 632 -49.59 -2.19 63.90
C ASN A 632 -48.38 -1.26 64.10
N ILE A 633 -48.23 -0.38 63.12
CA ILE A 633 -47.68 0.96 63.30
C ILE A 633 -48.76 1.77 64.03
N ASN A 634 -48.39 2.43 65.13
CA ASN A 634 -49.12 3.59 65.62
C ASN A 634 -48.27 4.85 65.33
N PRO A 635 -48.82 5.88 64.66
CA PRO A 635 -48.16 7.15 64.41
C PRO A 635 -48.47 8.16 65.53
N GLU A 636 -48.02 9.41 65.35
CA GLU A 636 -48.10 10.57 66.27
C GLU A 636 -46.93 10.67 67.26
N MET A 637 -46.37 11.84 67.59
CA MET A 637 -46.58 13.25 67.21
C MET A 637 -45.38 14.04 67.75
N ASP A 638 -45.10 15.18 67.12
CA ASP A 638 -44.55 16.42 67.68
C ASP A 638 -43.68 16.39 68.95
N ARG A 639 -42.43 16.82 68.80
CA ARG A 639 -41.97 18.16 69.25
C ARG A 639 -40.58 18.51 68.75
#